data_AF-A0A7G8V723-F1
#
_entry.id   AF-A0A7G8V723-F1
#
_cell.length_a   1.000
_cell.length_b   1.000
_cell.length_c   1.000
_cell.angle_alpha   90.00
_cell.angle_beta   90.00
_cell.angle_gamma   90.00
#
_symmetry.space_group_name_H-M   'P 1'
#
loop_
_entity.id
_entity.type
_entity.pdbx_description
1 polymer ?
#
loop_
_entity_poly.entity_id
_entity_poly.type
_entity_poly.pdbx_seq_one_letter_code
_entity_poly.pdbx_strand_id
1 'polypeptide(L)'
;MKRIALNFLLFLFLVLLFQGGQAANRNSSLTLISARNSGWIIPAFVQQDPKKEQPKPDAKKTNLWKALLAFLKFKSKADKKLDGRILIAIEKLGLTDSIAATSANVRVMIAELKKTRYHDLDSLQAVLSVLIQKQKDVKDVIKPGETPAVTPSNADLAALANQLIPILDQRAIRETGSIDKFEKLRRLNRVKNADPKTIYTLKVADTVTRKYTLQLKNKAEIFGFFDASYVGNSNAFFNTATSLIYYALPLNESTGNFDQLNKWDTAPVIDKAQKSGSKLYFSVLIANKSARAPLLFNEVIQRKTIANILLLLKKRKANGVNISFKNLAKKDKKLFSAFIGLLHQSLQAEDPAARLFVTLPRTNFDGAYELEELNKYTDRYFVDFASNTSRKGAALAPLTGKEHETIDASYTWYLAHGIDAEKLIIILPYRGAKCEIDPVTFVPKAFSGYLPFNEIQLMTQNHALYSAPNESQYIDTVFHNGRSYRIWYDDEVTLSKKYDYILKNNVAGIGIYYINYDDSFAVLNDELMYKFTYVDTTYLKAPPVILSAKISFFEKVKRHITLWNFILQNPCTTCFESTLSTADNSKINSYLSEMKVYSLVKEEKEENVKISGNDKGVKTNSVTFKEVFNYVNAELNAFLKYITLIFLIISAVVTAYFIWGIKYYAGEWQHKKLVAGILFGLISLFVLFGSTFCFTSDLIPIFGVSAATARSPGCVTDPDCINMPFNTLLIIIVISVAIGFLIFNYLITPLIKKDDLP
;
A
#
# COMPACT_ATOMS: atom_id res chain seq x y z
N MET A 1 -18.75 -48.17 -49.10
CA MET A 1 -18.92 -46.71 -48.98
C MET A 1 -19.29 -46.25 -47.57
N LYS A 2 -20.42 -46.65 -46.93
CA LYS A 2 -20.78 -46.18 -45.57
C LYS A 2 -19.71 -46.42 -44.48
N ARG A 3 -19.01 -47.57 -44.46
CA ARG A 3 -17.89 -47.83 -43.52
C ARG A 3 -16.59 -47.07 -43.84
N ILE A 4 -16.36 -46.73 -45.11
CA ILE A 4 -15.19 -45.94 -45.55
C ILE A 4 -15.43 -44.46 -45.24
N ALA A 5 -16.65 -43.98 -45.44
CA ALA A 5 -17.09 -42.67 -44.98
C ALA A 5 -17.04 -42.57 -43.45
N LEU A 6 -17.37 -43.63 -42.70
CA LEU A 6 -17.23 -43.67 -41.24
C LEU A 6 -15.75 -43.63 -40.79
N ASN A 7 -14.85 -44.34 -41.46
CA ASN A 7 -13.40 -44.26 -41.18
C ASN A 7 -12.80 -42.91 -41.60
N PHE A 8 -13.30 -42.30 -42.67
CA PHE A 8 -12.93 -40.95 -43.09
C PHE A 8 -13.50 -39.88 -42.16
N LEU A 9 -14.71 -40.07 -41.62
CA LEU A 9 -15.31 -39.25 -40.57
C LEU A 9 -14.60 -39.42 -39.23
N LEU A 10 -14.18 -40.64 -38.86
CA LEU A 10 -13.34 -40.88 -37.67
C LEU A 10 -11.97 -40.25 -37.82
N PHE A 11 -11.39 -40.30 -39.03
CA PHE A 11 -10.14 -39.63 -39.37
C PHE A 11 -10.29 -38.09 -39.31
N LEU A 12 -11.36 -37.53 -39.86
CA LEU A 12 -11.72 -36.11 -39.72
C LEU A 12 -12.01 -35.73 -38.26
N PHE A 13 -12.64 -36.59 -37.47
CA PHE A 13 -12.94 -36.36 -36.06
C PHE A 13 -11.66 -36.38 -35.20
N LEU A 14 -10.70 -37.25 -35.54
CA LEU A 14 -9.34 -37.26 -34.97
C LEU A 14 -8.54 -36.02 -35.34
N VAL A 15 -8.69 -35.51 -36.57
CA VAL A 15 -8.09 -34.23 -37.01
C VAL A 15 -8.76 -33.02 -36.33
N LEU A 16 -10.08 -33.06 -36.13
CA LEU A 16 -10.85 -32.00 -35.45
C LEU A 16 -10.60 -31.96 -33.93
N LEU A 17 -10.24 -33.08 -33.30
CA LEU A 17 -9.78 -33.13 -31.90
C LEU A 17 -8.48 -32.34 -31.67
N PHE A 18 -7.66 -32.16 -32.72
CA PHE A 18 -6.48 -31.28 -32.70
C PHE A 18 -6.80 -29.81 -33.03
N GLN A 19 -8.03 -29.49 -33.48
CA GLN A 19 -8.45 -28.12 -33.84
C GLN A 19 -9.30 -27.43 -32.76
N GLY A 20 -9.26 -27.90 -31.51
CA GLY A 20 -10.08 -27.40 -30.42
C GLY A 20 -9.76 -25.96 -29.96
N GLY A 21 -10.38 -24.99 -30.62
CA GLY A 21 -10.95 -23.79 -29.99
C GLY A 21 -10.24 -22.46 -30.26
N GLN A 22 -10.79 -21.66 -31.18
CA GLN A 22 -11.07 -20.22 -30.98
C GLN A 22 -12.16 -19.79 -31.99
N ALA A 23 -13.39 -19.57 -31.49
CA ALA A 23 -14.40 -18.79 -32.19
C ALA A 23 -14.14 -17.31 -31.89
N ALA A 24 -13.85 -16.54 -32.93
CA ALA A 24 -13.47 -15.13 -32.85
C ALA A 24 -14.69 -14.24 -32.57
N ASN A 25 -14.61 -13.40 -31.53
CA ASN A 25 -15.53 -12.29 -31.29
C ASN A 25 -14.77 -10.99 -31.61
N ARG A 26 -14.99 -10.43 -32.81
CA ARG A 26 -14.47 -9.10 -33.24
C ARG A 26 -15.61 -8.09 -33.08
N ASN A 27 -15.47 -7.17 -32.13
CA ASN A 27 -16.20 -5.90 -32.14
C ASN A 27 -15.20 -4.75 -32.22
N SER A 28 -15.10 -4.16 -33.40
CA SER A 28 -14.45 -2.89 -33.69
C SER A 28 -15.53 -1.83 -33.87
N SER A 29 -15.59 -0.86 -32.96
CA SER A 29 -16.47 0.31 -33.05
C SER A 29 -15.67 1.51 -33.59
N LEU A 30 -15.93 1.85 -34.85
CA LEU A 30 -15.61 3.13 -35.49
C LEU A 30 -16.95 3.84 -35.71
N THR A 31 -17.14 5.05 -35.20
CA THR A 31 -18.27 5.91 -35.56
C THR A 31 -17.82 7.35 -35.75
N LEU A 32 -18.10 7.86 -36.95
CA LEU A 32 -18.07 9.27 -37.32
C LEU A 32 -19.43 9.60 -37.95
N ILE A 33 -20.16 10.49 -37.27
CA ILE A 33 -21.09 11.55 -37.71
C ILE A 33 -21.74 11.42 -39.11
N SER A 34 -23.09 11.43 -39.19
CA SER A 34 -23.87 12.56 -39.73
C SER A 34 -25.39 12.34 -39.63
N ALA A 35 -26.13 13.45 -39.63
CA ALA A 35 -27.55 13.58 -39.41
C ALA A 35 -28.38 13.53 -40.71
N ARG A 36 -29.64 13.05 -40.63
CA ARG A 36 -30.81 13.68 -41.30
C ARG A 36 -32.17 13.12 -40.86
N ASN A 37 -33.10 14.06 -40.71
CA ASN A 37 -34.57 14.01 -40.54
C ASN A 37 -35.36 12.83 -41.13
N SER A 38 -36.48 12.45 -40.48
CA SER A 38 -37.86 12.84 -40.90
C SER A 38 -38.98 12.18 -40.05
N GLY A 39 -40.07 12.93 -39.78
CA GLY A 39 -41.45 12.38 -39.77
C GLY A 39 -42.16 12.02 -38.45
N TRP A 40 -42.85 13.00 -37.82
CA TRP A 40 -44.26 13.05 -37.34
C TRP A 40 -44.95 11.75 -36.85
N ILE A 41 -45.68 11.70 -35.71
CA ILE A 41 -47.11 12.11 -35.54
C ILE A 41 -47.45 12.59 -34.09
N ILE A 42 -48.01 13.82 -34.01
CA ILE A 42 -49.11 14.41 -33.20
C ILE A 42 -49.57 13.73 -31.87
N PRO A 43 -49.69 14.50 -30.76
CA PRO A 43 -50.72 14.28 -29.72
C PRO A 43 -51.83 15.35 -29.80
N ALA A 44 -53.08 14.90 -29.63
CA ALA A 44 -54.25 15.78 -29.60
C ALA A 44 -54.40 16.46 -28.23
N PHE A 45 -54.64 17.77 -28.29
CA PHE A 45 -55.05 18.67 -27.21
C PHE A 45 -56.52 18.42 -26.81
N VAL A 46 -56.80 18.50 -25.51
CA VAL A 46 -58.09 19.01 -24.99
C VAL A 46 -57.77 19.99 -23.85
N GLN A 47 -58.43 21.15 -23.90
CA GLN A 47 -58.17 22.40 -23.19
C GLN A 47 -59.20 22.66 -22.07
N GLN A 48 -58.72 23.24 -20.95
CA GLN A 48 -59.32 24.28 -20.07
C GLN A 48 -60.70 24.03 -19.42
N ASP A 49 -61.06 24.43 -18.20
CA ASP A 49 -60.57 25.19 -17.02
C ASP A 49 -61.75 25.09 -15.97
N PRO A 50 -61.82 25.76 -14.79
CA PRO A 50 -60.85 26.11 -13.75
C PRO A 50 -61.34 25.75 -12.30
N LYS A 51 -60.52 26.07 -11.29
CA LYS A 51 -60.81 26.17 -9.83
C LYS A 51 -61.21 24.90 -9.04
N LYS A 52 -60.28 24.44 -8.20
CA LYS A 52 -60.55 24.12 -6.79
C LYS A 52 -59.25 24.22 -5.97
N GLU A 53 -59.16 25.32 -5.23
CA GLU A 53 -58.62 25.44 -3.87
C GLU A 53 -57.60 24.38 -3.42
N GLN A 54 -56.34 24.81 -3.30
CA GLN A 54 -55.35 24.08 -2.50
C GLN A 54 -55.82 24.02 -1.05
N PRO A 55 -55.68 22.87 -0.36
CA PRO A 55 -55.99 22.81 1.06
C PRO A 55 -54.98 23.68 1.81
N LYS A 56 -55.48 24.68 2.53
CA LYS A 56 -54.79 25.27 3.69
C LYS A 56 -54.27 24.12 4.55
N PRO A 57 -52.95 23.98 4.77
CA PRO A 57 -52.48 23.17 5.86
C PRO A 57 -52.69 24.02 7.12
N ASP A 58 -53.61 23.56 7.97
CA ASP A 58 -53.64 23.96 9.37
C ASP A 58 -52.21 23.94 9.93
N ALA A 59 -51.86 25.01 10.64
CA ALA A 59 -50.56 25.25 11.23
C ALA A 59 -50.26 24.19 12.31
N LYS A 60 -49.90 22.97 11.89
CA LYS A 60 -49.14 22.06 12.74
C LYS A 60 -47.77 22.68 12.90
N LYS A 61 -47.47 23.17 14.11
CA LYS A 61 -46.13 23.63 14.52
C LYS A 61 -45.12 22.51 14.23
N THR A 62 -44.51 22.55 13.05
CA THR A 62 -43.45 21.64 12.67
C THR A 62 -42.15 22.17 13.26
N ASN A 63 -41.35 21.25 13.81
CA ASN A 63 -40.07 21.59 14.41
C ASN A 63 -39.08 21.94 13.30
N LEU A 64 -38.24 22.95 13.54
CA LEU A 64 -37.28 23.47 12.55
C LEU A 64 -36.41 22.35 11.94
N TRP A 65 -35.96 21.41 12.76
CA TRP A 65 -35.15 20.27 12.33
C TRP A 65 -35.92 19.25 11.49
N LYS A 66 -37.20 19.01 11.78
CA LYS A 66 -38.05 18.14 10.96
C LYS A 66 -38.31 18.78 9.59
N ALA A 67 -38.51 20.10 9.55
CA ALA A 67 -38.65 20.85 8.30
C ALA A 67 -37.36 20.82 7.47
N LEU A 68 -36.19 21.02 8.10
CA LEU A 68 -34.90 20.96 7.43
C LEU A 68 -34.57 19.54 6.92
N LEU A 69 -34.82 18.50 7.72
CA LEU A 69 -34.65 17.10 7.32
C LEU A 69 -35.53 16.73 6.12
N ALA A 70 -36.81 17.13 6.16
CA ALA A 70 -37.73 16.90 5.04
C ALA A 70 -37.24 17.61 3.76
N PHE A 71 -36.79 18.87 3.89
CA PHE A 71 -36.21 19.63 2.78
C PHE A 71 -34.96 18.96 2.20
N LEU A 72 -34.04 18.50 3.04
CA LEU A 72 -32.81 17.82 2.61
C LEU A 72 -33.08 16.45 1.97
N LYS A 73 -34.01 15.65 2.53
CA LYS A 73 -34.46 14.37 1.92
C LYS A 73 -35.13 14.59 0.57
N PHE A 74 -35.89 15.67 0.41
CA PHE A 74 -36.47 16.06 -0.88
C PHE A 74 -35.37 16.46 -1.88
N LYS A 75 -34.41 17.29 -1.46
CA LYS A 75 -33.29 17.72 -2.30
C LYS A 75 -32.35 16.57 -2.70
N SER A 76 -32.09 15.60 -1.82
CA SER A 76 -31.25 14.43 -2.14
C SER A 76 -31.87 13.52 -3.20
N LYS A 77 -33.21 13.48 -3.29
CA LYS A 77 -33.93 12.76 -4.35
C LYS A 77 -33.89 13.49 -5.70
N ALA A 78 -33.75 14.81 -5.68
CA ALA A 78 -33.66 15.65 -6.88
C ALA A 78 -32.22 15.80 -7.41
N ASP A 79 -31.22 15.75 -6.53
CA ASP A 79 -29.82 16.04 -6.84
C ASP A 79 -28.90 14.92 -6.30
N LYS A 80 -28.36 14.06 -7.17
CA LYS A 80 -27.58 12.85 -6.80
C LYS A 80 -26.26 13.11 -6.06
N LYS A 81 -25.90 14.39 -5.84
CA LYS A 81 -24.65 14.82 -5.19
C LYS A 81 -24.73 14.97 -3.67
N LEU A 82 -25.92 14.88 -3.05
CA LEU A 82 -26.03 14.99 -1.59
C LEU A 82 -25.76 13.63 -0.92
N ASP A 83 -24.61 13.51 -0.27
CA ASP A 83 -24.09 12.25 0.26
C ASP A 83 -24.95 11.69 1.40
N GLY A 84 -25.26 10.38 1.38
CA GLY A 84 -26.11 9.72 2.39
C GLY A 84 -25.55 9.83 3.82
N ARG A 85 -24.25 10.10 3.95
CA ARG A 85 -23.53 10.33 5.21
C ARG A 85 -24.01 11.58 5.95
N ILE A 86 -24.35 12.65 5.23
CA ILE A 86 -24.84 13.91 5.81
C ILE A 86 -26.22 13.71 6.44
N LEU A 87 -27.09 12.92 5.79
CA LEU A 87 -28.42 12.60 6.31
C LEU A 87 -28.34 11.80 7.63
N ILE A 88 -27.43 10.83 7.71
CA ILE A 88 -27.17 10.05 8.93
C ILE A 88 -26.60 10.92 10.05
N ALA A 89 -25.68 11.85 9.72
CA ALA A 89 -25.12 12.78 10.70
C ALA A 89 -26.17 13.70 11.33
N ILE A 90 -27.16 14.16 10.53
CA ILE A 90 -28.28 14.97 11.03
C ILE A 90 -29.22 14.15 11.92
N GLU A 91 -29.50 12.90 11.58
CA GLU A 91 -30.35 12.02 12.40
C GLU A 91 -29.68 11.67 13.74
N LYS A 92 -28.36 11.46 13.75
CA LYS A 92 -27.57 11.20 14.96
C LYS A 92 -27.39 12.41 15.89
N LEU A 93 -27.65 13.62 15.39
CA LEU A 93 -27.47 14.84 16.18
C LEU A 93 -28.43 14.97 17.35
N GLY A 94 -29.51 14.19 17.40
CA GLY A 94 -30.37 14.07 18.59
C GLY A 94 -30.98 15.41 19.04
N LEU A 95 -31.14 16.37 18.13
CA LEU A 95 -31.60 17.72 18.43
C LEU A 95 -33.09 17.68 18.80
N THR A 96 -33.40 17.82 20.08
CA THR A 96 -34.75 17.64 20.64
C THR A 96 -35.67 18.84 20.37
N ASP A 97 -36.68 18.58 19.54
CA ASP A 97 -38.08 19.06 19.45
C ASP A 97 -38.57 20.45 19.96
N SER A 98 -37.73 21.40 20.37
CA SER A 98 -38.17 22.62 21.08
C SER A 98 -38.26 23.91 20.24
N ILE A 99 -37.63 23.95 19.05
CA ILE A 99 -37.55 25.18 18.22
C ILE A 99 -38.59 25.14 17.09
N ALA A 100 -39.54 26.08 17.15
CA ALA A 100 -40.54 26.27 16.10
C ALA A 100 -39.89 26.66 14.75
N ALA A 101 -40.31 26.03 13.66
CA ALA A 101 -39.90 26.39 12.31
C ALA A 101 -40.52 27.74 11.89
N THR A 102 -39.84 28.85 12.17
CA THR A 102 -40.25 30.20 11.75
C THR A 102 -39.12 30.88 11.00
N SER A 103 -39.47 31.76 10.04
CA SER A 103 -38.47 32.52 9.26
C SER A 103 -37.56 33.38 10.15
N ALA A 104 -38.07 33.87 11.28
CA ALA A 104 -37.30 34.63 12.27
C ALA A 104 -36.20 33.76 12.92
N ASN A 105 -36.55 32.54 13.38
CA ASN A 105 -35.59 31.63 14.00
C ASN A 105 -34.49 31.19 13.02
N VAL A 106 -34.85 30.94 11.75
CA VAL A 106 -33.87 30.60 10.70
C VAL A 106 -32.88 31.74 10.47
N ARG A 107 -33.36 32.99 10.39
CA ARG A 107 -32.50 34.16 10.16
C ARG A 107 -31.57 34.44 11.33
N VAL A 108 -32.05 34.31 12.57
CA VAL A 108 -31.20 34.48 13.76
C VAL A 108 -30.12 33.39 13.80
N MET A 109 -30.46 32.15 13.48
CA MET A 109 -29.50 31.05 13.44
C MET A 109 -28.42 31.28 12.36
N ILE A 110 -28.81 31.71 11.15
CA ILE A 110 -27.85 32.06 10.09
C ILE A 110 -26.97 33.25 10.51
N ALA A 111 -27.53 34.26 11.18
CA ALA A 111 -26.77 35.43 11.63
C ALA A 111 -25.76 35.07 12.72
N GLU A 112 -26.13 34.16 13.64
CA GLU A 112 -25.22 33.70 14.69
C GLU A 112 -24.12 32.80 14.13
N LEU A 113 -24.47 31.85 13.23
CA LEU A 113 -23.50 31.05 12.48
C LEU A 113 -22.52 31.89 11.65
N LYS A 114 -22.92 33.09 11.24
CA LYS A 114 -22.06 34.06 10.53
C LYS A 114 -21.20 34.93 11.45
N LYS A 115 -21.68 35.26 12.66
CA LYS A 115 -20.97 36.17 13.59
C LYS A 115 -19.76 35.53 14.23
N THR A 116 -19.79 34.22 14.42
CA THR A 116 -18.74 33.50 15.11
C THR A 116 -18.00 32.60 14.14
N ARG A 117 -16.66 32.67 14.18
CA ARG A 117 -15.73 31.86 13.37
C ARG A 117 -15.72 30.39 13.83
N TYR A 118 -16.88 29.77 13.90
CA TYR A 118 -17.05 28.42 14.41
C TYR A 118 -16.89 27.39 13.30
N HIS A 119 -15.93 26.48 13.49
CA HIS A 119 -15.63 25.37 12.60
C HIS A 119 -15.93 24.00 13.23
N ASP A 120 -16.62 23.95 14.38
CA ASP A 120 -16.93 22.70 15.09
C ASP A 120 -18.36 22.64 15.67
N LEU A 121 -18.83 21.43 15.95
CA LEU A 121 -20.19 21.08 16.34
C LEU A 121 -20.56 21.52 17.76
N ASP A 122 -19.60 21.60 18.67
CA ASP A 122 -19.82 22.10 20.05
C ASP A 122 -20.24 23.56 20.05
N SER A 123 -19.78 24.31 19.05
CA SER A 123 -20.23 25.67 18.80
C SER A 123 -21.66 25.73 18.25
N LEU A 124 -22.11 24.72 17.51
CA LEU A 124 -23.51 24.59 17.07
C LEU A 124 -24.43 24.35 18.28
N GLN A 125 -24.00 23.53 19.25
CA GLN A 125 -24.74 23.30 20.49
C GLN A 125 -24.76 24.56 21.38
N ALA A 126 -23.67 25.33 21.43
CA ALA A 126 -23.63 26.61 22.12
C ALA A 126 -24.53 27.67 21.47
N VAL A 127 -24.54 27.75 20.13
CA VAL A 127 -25.49 28.61 19.39
C VAL A 127 -26.93 28.16 19.66
N LEU A 128 -27.17 26.85 19.71
CA LEU A 128 -28.48 26.28 20.02
C LEU A 128 -28.95 26.62 21.44
N SER A 129 -28.06 26.54 22.44
CA SER A 129 -28.41 26.90 23.82
C SER A 129 -28.70 28.39 23.94
N VAL A 130 -27.94 29.26 23.25
CA VAL A 130 -28.22 30.71 23.15
C VAL A 130 -29.57 30.97 22.48
N LEU A 131 -29.92 30.23 21.42
CA LEU A 131 -31.22 30.35 20.76
C LEU A 131 -32.37 29.90 21.66
N ILE A 132 -32.21 28.78 22.38
CA ILE A 132 -33.18 28.28 23.36
C ILE A 132 -33.37 29.29 24.52
N GLN A 133 -32.28 29.92 24.97
CA GLN A 133 -32.29 30.97 25.99
C GLN A 133 -33.07 32.21 25.50
N LYS A 134 -32.73 32.74 24.31
CA LYS A 134 -33.44 33.88 23.70
C LYS A 134 -34.92 33.58 23.45
N GLN A 135 -35.28 32.33 23.15
CA GLN A 135 -36.68 31.94 22.95
C GLN A 135 -37.46 31.84 24.27
N LYS A 136 -36.79 31.58 25.40
CA LYS A 136 -37.37 31.70 26.75
C LYS A 136 -37.55 33.18 27.12
N ASP A 137 -36.54 34.02 26.89
CA ASP A 137 -36.62 35.47 27.16
C ASP A 137 -37.74 36.17 26.37
N VAL A 138 -38.01 35.71 25.13
CA VAL A 138 -39.11 36.22 24.29
C VAL A 138 -40.49 35.69 24.74
N LYS A 139 -40.57 34.51 25.37
CA LYS A 139 -41.83 33.99 25.92
C LYS A 139 -42.25 34.69 27.22
N ASP A 140 -41.30 35.20 27.99
CA ASP A 140 -41.59 35.93 29.24
C ASP A 140 -42.00 37.41 29.02
N VAL A 141 -42.03 37.89 27.76
CA VAL A 141 -42.30 39.31 27.44
C VAL A 141 -43.54 39.53 26.53
N ILE A 142 -44.19 38.49 26.00
CA ILE A 142 -45.28 38.68 25.02
C ILE A 142 -46.68 38.48 25.63
N LYS A 143 -47.42 39.59 25.75
CA LYS A 143 -48.90 39.62 25.89
C LYS A 143 -49.57 39.08 24.61
N PRO A 144 -50.76 38.44 24.70
CA PRO A 144 -51.38 37.77 23.57
C PRO A 144 -51.91 38.78 22.54
N GLY A 145 -51.20 38.95 21.44
CA GLY A 145 -51.67 39.75 20.30
C GLY A 145 -50.56 40.29 19.41
N GLU A 146 -49.79 39.44 18.73
CA GLU A 146 -49.03 39.90 17.55
C GLU A 146 -48.70 38.75 16.57
N THR A 147 -49.13 38.95 15.32
CA THR A 147 -48.87 38.29 14.02
C THR A 147 -48.48 36.79 13.89
N PRO A 148 -49.02 36.07 12.87
CA PRO A 148 -48.75 34.66 12.69
C PRO A 148 -47.30 34.42 12.31
N ALA A 149 -46.68 33.47 13.02
CA ALA A 149 -45.36 32.93 12.71
C ALA A 149 -45.29 32.52 11.22
N VAL A 150 -44.57 33.31 10.42
CA VAL A 150 -44.34 33.01 9.00
C VAL A 150 -43.52 31.73 8.91
N THR A 151 -44.08 30.71 8.25
CA THR A 151 -43.39 29.46 7.92
C THR A 151 -42.17 29.74 7.05
N PRO A 152 -41.00 29.12 7.33
CA PRO A 152 -39.77 29.38 6.58
C PRO A 152 -39.93 29.01 5.10
N SER A 153 -39.43 29.85 4.21
CA SER A 153 -39.43 29.56 2.77
C SER A 153 -38.39 28.49 2.42
N ASN A 154 -38.56 27.83 1.26
CA ASN A 154 -37.55 26.89 0.74
C ASN A 154 -36.18 27.55 0.51
N ALA A 155 -36.14 28.85 0.21
CA ALA A 155 -34.89 29.60 0.08
C ALA A 155 -34.18 29.81 1.43
N ASP A 156 -34.95 30.08 2.50
CA ASP A 156 -34.41 30.22 3.86
C ASP A 156 -33.83 28.89 4.37
N LEU A 157 -34.54 27.78 4.13
CA LEU A 157 -34.06 26.43 4.46
C LEU A 157 -32.83 26.03 3.63
N ALA A 158 -32.77 26.43 2.36
CA ALA A 158 -31.59 26.21 1.52
C ALA A 158 -30.36 27.00 2.01
N ALA A 159 -30.53 28.25 2.43
CA ALA A 159 -29.46 29.07 2.97
C ALA A 159 -28.90 28.50 4.28
N LEU A 160 -29.78 28.04 5.17
CA LEU A 160 -29.39 27.36 6.41
C LEU A 160 -28.67 26.03 6.13
N ALA A 161 -29.20 25.21 5.21
CA ALA A 161 -28.59 23.96 4.78
C ALA A 161 -27.17 24.18 4.23
N ASN A 162 -26.97 25.18 3.38
CA ASN A 162 -25.66 25.49 2.79
C ASN A 162 -24.61 25.87 3.84
N GLN A 163 -25.01 26.41 4.99
CA GLN A 163 -24.08 26.69 6.09
C GLN A 163 -23.82 25.48 6.99
N LEU A 164 -24.80 24.59 7.15
CA LEU A 164 -24.68 23.40 8.01
C LEU A 164 -24.00 22.21 7.31
N ILE A 165 -24.21 22.03 6.01
CA ILE A 165 -23.68 20.90 5.24
C ILE A 165 -22.16 20.74 5.40
N PRO A 166 -21.31 21.78 5.27
CA PRO A 166 -19.87 21.63 5.44
C PRO A 166 -19.47 21.14 6.85
N ILE A 167 -20.18 21.59 7.89
CA ILE A 167 -19.92 21.21 9.29
C ILE A 167 -20.31 19.74 9.53
N LEU A 168 -21.45 19.33 8.98
CA LEU A 168 -21.97 17.96 9.08
C LEU A 168 -21.13 16.95 8.29
N ASP A 169 -20.68 17.34 7.10
CA ASP A 169 -19.82 16.53 6.26
C ASP A 169 -18.45 16.31 6.92
N GLN A 170 -17.86 17.36 7.50
CA GLN A 170 -16.64 17.25 8.31
C GLN A 170 -16.81 16.27 9.49
N ARG A 171 -17.95 16.30 10.19
CA ARG A 171 -18.23 15.33 11.26
C ARG A 171 -18.38 13.92 10.73
N ALA A 172 -19.10 13.71 9.62
CA ALA A 172 -19.26 12.39 9.04
C ALA A 172 -17.92 11.78 8.60
N ILE A 173 -17.03 12.62 8.06
CA ILE A 173 -15.64 12.25 7.73
C ILE A 173 -14.84 11.93 8.99
N ARG A 174 -14.96 12.74 10.06
CA ARG A 174 -14.33 12.45 11.36
C ARG A 174 -14.84 11.14 11.96
N GLU A 175 -16.16 10.88 11.98
CA GLU A 175 -16.74 9.64 12.50
C GLU A 175 -16.28 8.41 11.72
N THR A 176 -16.26 8.50 10.38
CA THR A 176 -15.76 7.41 9.52
C THR A 176 -14.26 7.19 9.72
N GLY A 177 -13.48 8.28 9.77
CA GLY A 177 -12.04 8.22 10.05
C GLY A 177 -11.73 7.63 11.43
N SER A 178 -12.55 7.92 12.44
CA SER A 178 -12.43 7.34 13.79
C SER A 178 -12.69 5.82 13.79
N ILE A 179 -13.64 5.33 12.99
CA ILE A 179 -13.90 3.88 12.85
C ILE A 179 -12.72 3.19 12.16
N ASP A 180 -12.24 3.73 11.04
CA ASP A 180 -11.09 3.20 10.31
C ASP A 180 -9.83 3.20 11.18
N LYS A 181 -9.62 4.27 11.96
CA LYS A 181 -8.56 4.37 12.96
C LYS A 181 -8.68 3.26 14.00
N PHE A 182 -9.85 3.08 14.60
CA PHE A 182 -10.08 2.04 15.59
C PHE A 182 -9.83 0.63 15.03
N GLU A 183 -10.31 0.33 13.84
CA GLU A 183 -10.06 -0.95 13.19
C GLU A 183 -8.57 -1.19 12.93
N LYS A 184 -7.86 -0.19 12.42
CA LYS A 184 -6.42 -0.29 12.17
C LYS A 184 -5.65 -0.52 13.47
N LEU A 185 -5.92 0.27 14.51
CA LEU A 185 -5.30 0.11 15.83
C LEU A 185 -5.60 -1.28 16.43
N ARG A 186 -6.82 -1.78 16.27
CA ARG A 186 -7.18 -3.14 16.69
C ARG A 186 -6.35 -4.20 15.97
N ARG A 187 -6.10 -4.06 14.67
CA ARG A 187 -5.23 -4.97 13.88
C ARG A 187 -3.78 -4.88 14.35
N LEU A 188 -3.25 -3.68 14.55
CA LEU A 188 -1.88 -3.46 15.04
C LEU A 188 -1.67 -4.08 16.43
N ASN A 189 -2.60 -3.83 17.35
CA ASN A 189 -2.55 -4.40 18.70
C ASN A 189 -2.66 -5.93 18.71
N ARG A 190 -3.40 -6.54 17.79
CA ARG A 190 -3.44 -8.00 17.62
C ARG A 190 -2.08 -8.57 17.21
N VAL A 191 -1.42 -7.95 16.23
CA VAL A 191 -0.08 -8.38 15.79
C VAL A 191 0.95 -8.20 16.90
N LYS A 192 0.87 -7.08 17.64
CA LYS A 192 1.75 -6.79 18.78
C LYS A 192 1.67 -7.83 19.89
N ASN A 193 0.44 -8.22 20.25
CA ASN A 193 0.19 -9.11 21.38
C ASN A 193 0.33 -10.60 20.97
N ALA A 194 0.53 -10.89 19.69
CA ALA A 194 0.86 -12.23 19.23
C ALA A 194 2.31 -12.57 19.61
N ASP A 195 2.61 -13.86 19.82
CA ASP A 195 3.98 -14.30 20.02
C ASP A 195 4.82 -13.91 18.79
N PRO A 196 5.98 -13.24 18.94
CA PRO A 196 6.87 -12.92 17.82
C PRO A 196 7.28 -14.12 16.96
N LYS A 197 7.18 -15.35 17.51
CA LYS A 197 7.43 -16.62 16.82
C LYS A 197 6.21 -17.21 16.12
N THR A 198 5.06 -16.54 16.16
CA THR A 198 3.82 -17.00 15.53
C THR A 198 4.01 -17.07 14.01
N ILE A 199 3.83 -18.26 13.45
CA ILE A 199 3.90 -18.52 12.01
C ILE A 199 2.48 -18.62 11.47
N TYR A 200 2.12 -17.69 10.60
CA TYR A 200 0.85 -17.69 9.89
C TYR A 200 0.99 -18.43 8.56
N THR A 201 -0.12 -18.95 8.06
CA THR A 201 -0.15 -19.71 6.79
C THR A 201 -1.15 -19.09 5.83
N LEU A 202 -0.68 -18.64 4.67
CA LEU A 202 -1.50 -18.12 3.58
C LEU A 202 -1.67 -19.20 2.51
N LYS A 203 -2.91 -19.58 2.22
CA LYS A 203 -3.25 -20.45 1.09
C LYS A 203 -3.27 -19.60 -0.18
N VAL A 204 -2.24 -19.71 -1.02
CA VAL A 204 -2.11 -18.97 -2.31
C VAL A 204 -2.77 -19.75 -3.45
N ALA A 205 -2.79 -21.08 -3.34
CA ALA A 205 -3.51 -21.99 -4.24
C ALA A 205 -3.93 -23.23 -3.45
N ASP A 206 -4.70 -24.14 -4.07
CA ASP A 206 -5.16 -25.39 -3.42
C ASP A 206 -4.04 -26.25 -2.84
N THR A 207 -2.82 -26.05 -3.32
CA THR A 207 -1.63 -26.80 -2.96
C THR A 207 -0.45 -25.95 -2.46
N VAL A 208 -0.57 -24.62 -2.43
CA VAL A 208 0.54 -23.73 -2.07
C VAL A 208 0.19 -22.98 -0.80
N THR A 209 0.83 -23.39 0.30
CA THR A 209 0.78 -22.67 1.57
C THR A 209 2.08 -21.90 1.77
N ARG A 210 1.99 -20.58 1.94
CA ARG A 210 3.13 -19.74 2.31
C ARG A 210 3.09 -19.48 3.80
N LYS A 211 4.17 -19.84 4.49
CA LYS A 211 4.37 -19.48 5.88
C LYS A 211 4.93 -18.06 5.96
N TYR A 212 4.40 -17.25 6.85
CA TYR A 212 4.86 -15.88 7.07
C TYR A 212 4.81 -15.51 8.55
N THR A 213 5.66 -14.58 8.93
CA THR A 213 5.60 -13.93 10.24
C THR A 213 5.15 -12.49 10.03
N LEU A 214 4.45 -11.97 11.04
CA LEU A 214 4.02 -10.58 11.07
C LEU A 214 4.87 -9.85 12.10
N GLN A 215 5.38 -8.69 11.73
CA GLN A 215 6.10 -7.80 12.63
C GLN A 215 5.59 -6.38 12.47
N LEU A 216 5.66 -5.60 13.54
CA LEU A 216 5.36 -4.17 13.45
C LEU A 216 6.62 -3.42 13.02
N LYS A 217 6.47 -2.58 12.00
CA LYS A 217 7.49 -1.63 11.56
C LYS A 217 6.91 -0.22 11.53
N ASN A 218 7.79 0.77 11.56
CA ASN A 218 7.42 2.17 11.47
C ASN A 218 7.88 2.75 10.13
N LYS A 219 7.09 3.67 9.59
CA LYS A 219 7.41 4.41 8.36
C LYS A 219 8.59 5.38 8.52
N ALA A 220 8.86 5.81 9.74
CA ALA A 220 9.96 6.70 10.12
C ALA A 220 10.40 6.38 11.55
N GLU A 221 11.54 6.91 11.99
CA GLU A 221 12.05 6.70 13.35
C GLU A 221 11.18 7.42 14.39
N ILE A 222 10.96 6.78 15.54
CA ILE A 222 10.14 7.31 16.64
C ILE A 222 10.99 7.32 17.92
N PHE A 223 11.44 8.52 18.29
CA PHE A 223 12.20 8.77 19.50
C PHE A 223 11.27 9.25 20.60
N GLY A 224 11.35 8.65 21.79
CA GLY A 224 10.58 9.08 22.95
C GLY A 224 11.46 9.75 23.98
N PHE A 225 11.27 11.03 24.22
CA PHE A 225 11.92 11.71 25.34
C PHE A 225 11.13 11.40 26.61
N PHE A 226 11.78 10.81 27.61
CA PHE A 226 11.18 10.49 28.89
C PHE A 226 11.58 11.52 29.95
N ASP A 227 10.59 12.09 30.64
CA ASP A 227 10.82 13.02 31.74
C ASP A 227 10.95 12.28 33.07
N ALA A 228 12.16 12.20 33.59
CA ALA A 228 12.45 11.52 34.87
C ALA A 228 11.81 12.21 36.10
N SER A 229 11.40 13.47 35.97
CA SER A 229 10.77 14.23 37.06
C SER A 229 9.25 14.04 37.15
N TYR A 230 8.64 13.43 36.13
CA TYR A 230 7.20 13.23 36.04
C TYR A 230 6.82 11.76 36.22
N VAL A 231 5.77 11.50 36.99
CA VAL A 231 5.29 10.15 37.26
C VAL A 231 4.65 9.57 35.98
N GLY A 232 5.16 8.43 35.53
CA GLY A 232 4.62 7.69 34.39
C GLY A 232 5.54 6.55 33.99
N ASN A 233 4.97 5.55 33.31
CA ASN A 233 5.67 4.31 32.91
C ASN A 233 5.80 4.17 31.38
N SER A 234 5.23 5.11 30.62
CA SER A 234 5.24 5.18 29.15
C SER A 234 4.77 3.89 28.49
N ASN A 235 3.77 3.25 29.08
CA ASN A 235 3.37 1.89 28.71
C ASN A 235 2.87 1.83 27.26
N ALA A 236 2.06 2.81 26.87
CA ALA A 236 1.51 2.91 25.53
C ALA A 236 2.59 3.22 24.48
N PHE A 237 3.59 4.04 24.82
CA PHE A 237 4.64 4.47 23.90
C PHE A 237 5.50 3.31 23.40
N PHE A 238 5.89 2.39 24.29
CA PHE A 238 6.70 1.23 23.91
C PHE A 238 5.97 0.22 23.01
N ASN A 239 4.69 0.44 22.70
CA ASN A 239 4.00 -0.33 21.67
C ASN A 239 4.49 0.01 20.25
N THR A 240 5.08 1.19 20.05
CA THR A 240 5.49 1.69 18.73
C THR A 240 6.89 2.30 18.71
N ALA A 241 7.54 2.43 19.85
CA ALA A 241 8.84 3.07 19.98
C ALA A 241 9.94 2.37 19.19
N THR A 242 10.74 3.13 18.44
CA THR A 242 12.05 2.64 17.95
C THR A 242 13.14 2.93 18.96
N SER A 243 12.99 4.00 19.76
CA SER A 243 14.05 4.49 20.62
C SER A 243 13.53 5.26 21.84
N LEU A 244 14.20 5.08 22.99
CA LEU A 244 14.02 5.85 24.21
C LEU A 244 15.18 6.84 24.35
N ILE A 245 14.87 8.11 24.60
CA ILE A 245 15.82 9.14 25.03
C ILE A 245 15.48 9.51 26.47
N TYR A 246 16.33 9.14 27.41
CA TYR A 246 16.17 9.56 28.80
C TYR A 246 16.53 11.04 28.94
N TYR A 247 15.53 11.87 29.24
CA TYR A 247 15.67 13.32 29.33
C TYR A 247 15.56 13.77 30.79
N ALA A 248 16.61 14.24 31.42
CA ALA A 248 17.97 14.39 30.90
C ALA A 248 19.00 14.32 32.03
N LEU A 249 20.29 14.31 31.69
CA LEU A 249 21.38 14.32 32.65
C LEU A 249 22.07 15.70 32.60
N PRO A 250 21.94 16.54 33.64
CA PRO A 250 22.61 17.83 33.71
C PRO A 250 24.12 17.65 33.94
N LEU A 251 24.92 18.29 33.10
CA LEU A 251 26.37 18.34 33.15
C LEU A 251 26.85 19.62 33.83
N ASN A 252 27.82 19.45 34.73
CA ASN A 252 28.60 20.50 35.32
C ASN A 252 29.75 20.91 34.39
N GLU A 253 29.59 22.05 33.73
CA GLU A 253 30.47 22.54 32.67
C GLU A 253 31.88 22.89 33.16
N SER A 254 32.06 23.14 34.46
CA SER A 254 33.36 23.49 35.06
C SER A 254 34.17 22.27 35.50
N THR A 255 33.53 21.12 35.70
CA THR A 255 34.19 19.91 36.23
C THR A 255 34.14 18.71 35.28
N GLY A 256 33.25 18.75 34.29
CA GLY A 256 33.00 17.66 33.35
C GLY A 256 32.21 16.48 33.95
N ASN A 257 31.70 16.64 35.17
CA ASN A 257 30.89 15.65 35.88
C ASN A 257 29.39 15.94 35.70
N PHE A 258 28.55 14.92 35.80
CA PHE A 258 27.09 15.11 35.87
C PHE A 258 26.69 15.54 37.27
N ASP A 259 25.88 16.60 37.41
CA ASP A 259 25.39 17.09 38.71
C ASP A 259 24.47 16.05 39.37
N GLN A 260 23.67 15.37 38.56
CA GLN A 260 22.82 14.25 38.98
C GLN A 260 22.53 13.33 37.79
N LEU A 261 22.35 12.05 38.07
CA LEU A 261 22.00 11.06 37.04
C LEU A 261 20.49 10.92 36.84
N ASN A 262 19.66 11.62 37.62
CA ASN A 262 18.19 11.55 37.55
C ASN A 262 17.66 10.11 37.53
N LYS A 263 18.23 9.23 38.36
CA LYS A 263 17.92 7.79 38.43
C LYS A 263 18.23 7.00 37.15
N TRP A 264 19.02 7.52 36.21
CA TRP A 264 19.45 6.81 34.99
C TRP A 264 20.06 5.43 35.29
N ASP A 265 20.62 5.22 36.47
CA ASP A 265 21.20 3.97 36.93
C ASP A 265 20.17 2.92 37.39
N THR A 266 18.98 3.34 37.80
CA THR A 266 17.95 2.49 38.42
C THR A 266 16.55 2.62 37.79
N ALA A 267 16.37 3.50 36.80
CA ALA A 267 15.05 3.81 36.25
C ALA A 267 14.40 2.58 35.58
N PRO A 268 13.18 2.17 36.01
CA PRO A 268 12.48 1.01 35.45
C PRO A 268 12.10 1.16 33.97
N VAL A 269 11.89 2.40 33.50
CA VAL A 269 11.55 2.70 32.11
C VAL A 269 12.64 2.25 31.14
N ILE A 270 13.90 2.26 31.57
CA ILE A 270 15.04 1.83 30.76
C ILE A 270 15.01 0.31 30.59
N ASP A 271 14.75 -0.44 31.66
CA ASP A 271 14.64 -1.91 31.58
C ASP A 271 13.47 -2.31 30.68
N LYS A 272 12.39 -1.53 30.72
CA LYS A 272 11.25 -1.70 29.82
C LYS A 272 11.62 -1.44 28.36
N ALA A 273 12.33 -0.35 28.08
CA ALA A 273 12.83 -0.06 26.73
C ALA A 273 13.68 -1.22 26.20
N GLN A 274 14.62 -1.72 27.00
CA GLN A 274 15.47 -2.85 26.62
C GLN A 274 14.67 -4.13 26.36
N LYS A 275 13.69 -4.46 27.21
CA LYS A 275 12.80 -5.61 27.00
C LYS A 275 11.95 -5.49 25.73
N SER A 276 11.57 -4.27 25.35
CA SER A 276 10.83 -4.02 24.10
C SER A 276 11.71 -4.07 22.84
N GLY A 277 13.03 -4.17 22.98
CA GLY A 277 13.98 -4.06 21.86
C GLY A 277 14.21 -2.63 21.37
N SER A 278 13.73 -1.62 22.11
CA SER A 278 13.98 -0.21 21.79
C SER A 278 15.44 0.15 22.03
N LYS A 279 16.00 0.95 21.12
CA LYS A 279 17.34 1.53 21.31
C LYS A 279 17.32 2.56 22.44
N LEU A 280 18.36 2.58 23.26
CA LEU A 280 18.45 3.40 24.46
C LEU A 280 19.45 4.54 24.28
N TYR A 281 19.04 5.76 24.60
CA TYR A 281 19.85 6.97 24.54
C TYR A 281 19.58 7.82 25.78
N PHE A 282 20.45 8.79 26.06
CA PHE A 282 20.19 9.85 27.04
C PHE A 282 20.61 11.22 26.51
N SER A 283 19.97 12.27 27.04
CA SER A 283 20.31 13.65 26.70
C SER A 283 21.26 14.24 27.73
N VAL A 284 22.35 14.82 27.26
CA VAL A 284 23.26 15.66 28.06
C VAL A 284 22.82 17.10 27.91
N LEU A 285 22.55 17.75 29.05
CA LEU A 285 22.20 19.16 29.12
C LEU A 285 23.28 19.93 29.86
N ILE A 286 23.34 21.21 29.58
CA ILE A 286 24.15 22.17 30.31
C ILE A 286 23.22 23.14 31.05
N ALA A 287 23.48 23.34 32.34
CA ALA A 287 22.56 23.99 33.25
C ALA A 287 22.53 25.52 33.10
N ASN A 288 23.58 26.16 32.55
CA ASN A 288 23.72 27.61 32.59
C ASN A 288 24.05 28.25 31.22
N LYS A 289 23.63 29.52 31.02
CA LYS A 289 23.96 30.33 29.84
C LYS A 289 25.34 30.98 29.92
N SER A 290 25.87 31.25 31.12
CA SER A 290 27.17 31.91 31.31
C SER A 290 28.38 30.97 31.43
N ALA A 291 28.16 29.67 31.68
CA ALA A 291 29.20 28.71 32.07
C ALA A 291 29.68 27.75 30.95
N ARG A 292 29.38 28.05 29.67
CA ARG A 292 29.75 27.20 28.52
C ARG A 292 31.20 27.25 28.11
N ALA A 293 31.84 28.37 28.44
CA ALA A 293 33.22 28.58 28.09
C ALA A 293 34.15 27.53 28.74
N PRO A 294 34.06 27.22 30.06
CA PRO A 294 34.92 26.19 30.64
C PRO A 294 34.93 24.85 29.91
N LEU A 295 33.77 24.27 29.59
CA LEU A 295 33.70 22.98 28.88
C LEU A 295 34.29 23.07 27.46
N LEU A 296 33.88 24.07 26.68
CA LEU A 296 34.26 24.13 25.26
C LEU A 296 35.70 24.60 25.04
N PHE A 297 36.36 25.20 26.04
CA PHE A 297 37.73 25.72 25.94
C PHE A 297 38.76 24.87 26.69
N ASN A 298 38.35 23.98 27.59
CA ASN A 298 39.28 23.19 28.41
C ASN A 298 39.26 21.71 28.01
N GLU A 299 40.34 21.27 27.35
CA GLU A 299 40.50 19.89 26.88
C GLU A 299 40.41 18.84 28.00
N VAL A 300 40.90 19.16 29.21
CA VAL A 300 40.81 18.24 30.37
C VAL A 300 39.35 18.02 30.76
N ILE A 301 38.55 19.09 30.77
CA ILE A 301 37.11 19.00 31.07
C ILE A 301 36.37 18.25 29.95
N GLN A 302 36.73 18.49 28.68
CA GLN A 302 36.15 17.75 27.54
C GLN A 302 36.41 16.26 27.64
N ARG A 303 37.68 15.85 27.82
CA ARG A 303 38.06 14.43 27.95
C ARG A 303 37.37 13.77 29.14
N LYS A 304 37.25 14.47 30.27
CA LYS A 304 36.53 13.97 31.44
C LYS A 304 35.03 13.82 31.19
N THR A 305 34.41 14.79 30.51
CA THR A 305 33.00 14.71 30.09
C THR A 305 32.76 13.52 29.18
N ILE A 306 33.62 13.33 28.17
CA ILE A 306 33.53 12.20 27.22
C ILE A 306 33.70 10.88 27.96
N ALA A 307 34.70 10.75 28.85
CA ALA A 307 34.89 9.55 29.66
C ALA A 307 33.66 9.22 30.51
N ASN A 308 33.04 10.22 31.12
CA ASN A 308 31.81 10.06 31.90
C ASN A 308 30.63 9.62 31.02
N ILE A 309 30.47 10.19 29.82
CA ILE A 309 29.45 9.75 28.85
C ILE A 309 29.66 8.28 28.48
N LEU A 310 30.88 7.87 28.12
CA LEU A 310 31.20 6.48 27.76
C LEU A 310 30.91 5.51 28.91
N LEU A 311 31.23 5.90 30.15
CA LEU A 311 30.93 5.11 31.34
C LEU A 311 29.42 4.89 31.51
N LEU A 312 28.61 5.93 31.32
CA LEU A 312 27.15 5.82 31.43
C LEU A 312 26.53 4.99 30.30
N LEU A 313 27.09 5.06 29.08
CA LEU A 313 26.68 4.22 27.96
C LEU A 313 26.91 2.74 28.30
N LYS A 314 28.12 2.39 28.77
CA LYS A 314 28.46 1.02 29.19
C LYS A 314 27.55 0.53 30.31
N LYS A 315 27.29 1.35 31.33
CA LYS A 315 26.51 0.98 32.52
C LYS A 315 25.11 0.47 32.19
N ARG A 316 24.43 1.04 31.18
CA ARG A 316 23.08 0.62 30.77
C ARG A 316 23.05 0.00 29.37
N LYS A 317 24.19 -0.33 28.76
CA LYS A 317 24.29 -0.81 27.37
C LYS A 317 23.49 0.09 26.41
N ALA A 318 23.62 1.40 26.60
CA ALA A 318 22.92 2.38 25.78
C ALA A 318 23.61 2.52 24.42
N ASN A 319 22.81 2.81 23.40
CA ASN A 319 23.20 2.84 22.00
C ASN A 319 23.74 4.20 21.54
N GLY A 320 23.86 5.19 22.43
CA GLY A 320 24.37 6.50 22.08
C GLY A 320 23.89 7.64 22.98
N VAL A 321 24.18 8.86 22.55
CA VAL A 321 23.95 10.08 23.34
C VAL A 321 23.41 11.22 22.48
N ASN A 322 22.53 12.04 23.07
CA ASN A 322 22.07 13.30 22.49
C ASN A 322 22.71 14.48 23.23
N ILE A 323 23.35 15.39 22.50
CA ILE A 323 23.90 16.63 23.05
C ILE A 323 22.89 17.76 22.82
N SER A 324 22.26 18.22 23.90
CA SER A 324 21.21 19.24 23.86
C SER A 324 21.68 20.55 24.53
N PHE A 325 22.76 21.12 23.99
CA PHE A 325 23.30 22.40 24.44
C PHE A 325 22.51 23.54 23.81
N LYS A 326 21.61 24.17 24.58
CA LYS A 326 20.71 25.25 24.11
C LYS A 326 21.36 26.61 24.25
N ASN A 327 21.05 27.60 23.38
CA ASN A 327 21.50 29.01 23.46
C ASN A 327 23.01 29.25 23.19
N LEU A 328 23.70 28.40 22.43
CA LEU A 328 25.14 28.60 22.13
C LEU A 328 25.41 30.01 21.60
N ALA A 329 26.56 30.61 21.96
CA ALA A 329 26.95 31.89 21.39
C ALA A 329 27.62 31.69 20.04
N LYS A 330 27.37 32.58 19.07
CA LYS A 330 27.98 32.53 17.73
C LYS A 330 29.51 32.35 17.74
N LYS A 331 30.19 32.97 18.71
CA LYS A 331 31.64 32.88 18.88
C LYS A 331 32.15 31.47 19.24
N ASP A 332 31.30 30.64 19.85
CA ASP A 332 31.68 29.31 20.36
C ASP A 332 31.41 28.18 19.34
N LYS A 333 30.85 28.49 18.17
CA LYS A 333 30.39 27.48 17.18
C LYS A 333 31.47 26.49 16.74
N LYS A 334 32.71 26.98 16.56
CA LYS A 334 33.87 26.15 16.16
C LYS A 334 34.28 25.20 17.28
N LEU A 335 34.30 25.71 18.51
CA LEU A 335 34.66 24.93 19.69
C LEU A 335 33.63 23.85 19.97
N PHE A 336 32.34 24.17 19.82
CA PHE A 336 31.28 23.19 19.91
C PHE A 336 31.45 22.09 18.84
N SER A 337 31.72 22.45 17.59
CA SER A 337 31.93 21.46 16.51
C SER A 337 33.16 20.58 16.75
N ALA A 338 34.25 21.15 17.26
CA ALA A 338 35.44 20.41 17.66
C ALA A 338 35.14 19.41 18.80
N PHE A 339 34.39 19.84 19.83
CA PHE A 339 33.95 18.96 20.91
C PHE A 339 33.08 17.80 20.40
N ILE A 340 32.14 18.07 19.49
CA ILE A 340 31.30 17.04 18.86
C ILE A 340 32.15 16.07 18.05
N GLY A 341 33.14 16.55 17.29
CA GLY A 341 34.09 15.69 16.57
C GLY A 341 34.90 14.78 17.50
N LEU A 342 35.42 15.31 18.60
CA LEU A 342 36.15 14.54 19.62
C LEU A 342 35.27 13.48 20.28
N LEU A 343 34.02 13.84 20.62
CA LEU A 343 33.05 12.90 21.17
C LEU A 343 32.70 11.80 20.17
N HIS A 344 32.47 12.14 18.89
CA HIS A 344 32.21 11.16 17.84
C HIS A 344 33.35 10.15 17.71
N GLN A 345 34.61 10.62 17.60
CA GLN A 345 35.77 9.72 17.50
C GLN A 345 35.87 8.79 18.71
N SER A 346 35.64 9.32 19.91
CA SER A 346 35.69 8.52 21.14
C SER A 346 34.55 7.50 21.22
N LEU A 347 33.35 7.83 20.72
CA LEU A 347 32.22 6.90 20.62
C LEU A 347 32.53 5.78 19.62
N GLN A 348 33.01 6.11 18.43
CA GLN A 348 33.30 5.14 17.37
C GLN A 348 34.46 4.19 17.74
N ALA A 349 35.44 4.67 18.49
CA ALA A 349 36.54 3.84 19.00
C ALA A 349 36.06 2.81 20.04
N GLU A 350 35.03 3.13 20.81
CA GLU A 350 34.47 2.26 21.84
C GLU A 350 33.41 1.29 21.28
N ASP A 351 32.47 1.82 20.48
CA ASP A 351 31.40 1.07 19.84
C ASP A 351 31.05 1.73 18.49
N PRO A 352 31.43 1.12 17.34
CA PRO A 352 31.08 1.63 16.02
C PRO A 352 29.57 1.73 15.76
N ALA A 353 28.73 1.02 16.52
CA ALA A 353 27.29 1.11 16.42
C ALA A 353 26.68 2.27 17.23
N ALA A 354 27.47 2.91 18.10
CA ALA A 354 27.02 4.03 18.93
C ALA A 354 26.65 5.24 18.08
N ARG A 355 25.50 5.86 18.40
CA ARG A 355 24.98 7.02 17.67
C ARG A 355 25.15 8.31 18.46
N LEU A 356 25.46 9.38 17.74
CA LEU A 356 25.58 10.72 18.27
C LEU A 356 24.51 11.63 17.65
N PHE A 357 23.71 12.23 18.52
CA PHE A 357 22.68 13.18 18.13
C PHE A 357 22.97 14.58 18.69
N VAL A 358 22.48 15.60 18.00
CA VAL A 358 22.56 16.99 18.46
C VAL A 358 21.17 17.61 18.39
N THR A 359 20.75 18.28 19.47
CA THR A 359 19.51 19.07 19.48
C THR A 359 19.79 20.50 19.01
N LEU A 360 19.08 20.92 17.98
CA LEU A 360 19.14 22.24 17.36
C LEU A 360 17.90 23.07 17.72
N PRO A 361 18.01 24.41 17.69
CA PRO A 361 16.84 25.29 17.77
C PRO A 361 15.91 25.10 16.56
N ARG A 362 14.74 25.76 16.56
CA ARG A 362 13.85 25.77 15.38
C ARG A 362 14.54 26.30 14.13
N THR A 363 15.41 27.30 14.30
CA THR A 363 16.22 27.88 13.23
C THR A 363 17.55 28.35 13.82
N ASN A 364 18.63 28.28 13.05
CA ASN A 364 19.97 28.71 13.47
C ASN A 364 20.34 30.07 12.82
N PHE A 365 19.46 31.07 12.95
CA PHE A 365 19.67 32.40 12.36
C PHE A 365 20.83 33.18 13.00
N ASP A 366 21.12 32.92 14.28
CA ASP A 366 22.28 33.50 14.96
C ASP A 366 23.61 32.90 14.48
N GLY A 367 23.57 31.78 13.76
CA GLY A 367 24.73 31.07 13.25
C GLY A 367 25.59 30.47 14.36
N ALA A 368 24.98 30.10 15.49
CA ALA A 368 25.66 29.50 16.64
C ALA A 368 26.07 28.03 16.43
N TYR A 369 25.52 27.35 15.44
CA TYR A 369 25.85 25.97 15.08
C TYR A 369 26.48 25.91 13.69
N GLU A 370 27.64 25.28 13.56
CA GLU A 370 28.35 25.13 12.29
C GLU A 370 27.87 23.86 11.58
N LEU A 371 26.71 23.98 10.91
CA LEU A 371 25.94 22.85 10.39
C LEU A 371 26.76 21.95 9.46
N GLU A 372 27.54 22.53 8.54
CA GLU A 372 28.40 21.77 7.61
C GLU A 372 29.42 20.90 8.35
N GLU A 373 30.06 21.44 9.38
CA GLU A 373 31.06 20.70 10.16
C GLU A 373 30.40 19.64 11.05
N LEU A 374 29.30 20.00 11.74
CA LEU A 374 28.56 19.06 12.57
C LEU A 374 28.02 17.87 11.76
N ASN A 375 27.69 18.07 10.48
CA ASN A 375 27.06 17.06 9.63
C ASN A 375 27.98 15.85 9.38
N LYS A 376 29.30 16.03 9.53
CA LYS A 376 30.31 14.98 9.40
C LYS A 376 30.27 13.98 10.56
N TYR A 377 29.81 14.41 11.74
CA TYR A 377 29.93 13.65 12.99
C TYR A 377 28.59 13.21 13.58
N THR A 378 27.49 13.83 13.15
CA THR A 378 26.16 13.64 13.75
C THR A 378 25.29 12.71 12.90
N ASP A 379 24.68 11.72 13.54
CA ASP A 379 23.77 10.77 12.88
C ASP A 379 22.40 11.37 12.57
N ARG A 380 21.85 12.14 13.52
CA ARG A 380 20.55 12.82 13.45
C ARG A 380 20.57 14.14 14.21
N TYR A 381 19.80 15.10 13.71
CA TYR A 381 19.52 16.36 14.38
C TYR A 381 18.10 16.39 14.89
N PHE A 382 17.94 16.67 16.18
CA PHE A 382 16.63 16.93 16.76
C PHE A 382 16.31 18.42 16.68
N VAL A 383 15.24 18.81 16.00
CA VAL A 383 14.77 20.20 15.95
C VAL A 383 13.76 20.43 17.07
N ASP A 384 14.08 21.30 18.02
CA ASP A 384 13.29 21.51 19.23
C ASP A 384 12.07 22.43 19.02
N PHE A 385 10.88 21.83 18.85
CA PHE A 385 9.59 22.53 18.98
C PHE A 385 8.89 22.29 20.32
N ALA A 386 9.52 21.59 21.26
CA ALA A 386 8.94 21.36 22.57
C ALA A 386 9.21 22.54 23.53
N SER A 387 10.16 23.41 23.21
CA SER A 387 10.49 24.60 23.99
C SER A 387 9.80 25.86 23.49
N ASN A 388 9.38 26.69 24.43
CA ASN A 388 8.87 28.03 24.19
C ASN A 388 9.99 28.98 23.73
N THR A 389 9.73 29.73 22.68
CA THR A 389 10.60 30.72 22.04
C THR A 389 10.16 32.16 22.31
N SER A 390 8.92 32.36 22.78
CA SER A 390 8.32 33.68 22.98
C SER A 390 8.28 34.12 24.45
N ARG A 391 8.63 35.38 24.74
CA ARG A 391 8.50 35.93 26.11
C ARG A 391 7.05 35.91 26.62
N LYS A 392 6.09 36.06 25.72
CA LYS A 392 4.65 36.09 26.04
C LYS A 392 4.00 34.69 26.03
N GLY A 393 4.72 33.70 25.50
CA GLY A 393 4.21 32.37 25.21
C GLY A 393 3.40 32.32 23.91
N ALA A 394 3.44 31.17 23.24
CA ALA A 394 2.77 30.93 21.95
C ALA A 394 2.52 29.43 21.76
N ALA A 395 1.89 29.07 20.64
CA ALA A 395 1.84 27.67 20.19
C ALA A 395 3.27 27.11 20.06
N LEU A 396 3.48 25.89 20.58
CA LEU A 396 4.82 25.31 20.67
C LEU A 396 5.31 24.77 19.33
N ALA A 397 4.48 24.04 18.59
CA ALA A 397 4.91 23.37 17.37
C ALA A 397 4.03 23.75 16.16
N PRO A 398 3.83 25.04 15.84
CA PRO A 398 2.93 25.41 14.77
C PRO A 398 3.37 24.82 13.43
N LEU A 399 2.43 24.23 12.67
CA LEU A 399 2.78 23.56 11.41
C LEU A 399 3.10 24.57 10.31
N THR A 400 2.24 25.58 10.17
CA THR A 400 2.32 26.69 9.21
C THR A 400 2.12 28.02 9.94
N GLY A 401 2.39 29.15 9.28
CA GLY A 401 2.23 30.47 9.89
C GLY A 401 3.00 31.58 9.17
N LYS A 402 2.94 32.81 9.73
CA LYS A 402 3.58 34.00 9.14
C LYS A 402 5.03 34.24 9.59
N GLU A 403 5.58 33.37 10.44
CA GLU A 403 6.88 33.57 11.09
C GLU A 403 7.78 32.35 10.88
N HIS A 404 9.09 32.53 11.07
CA HIS A 404 10.10 31.49 10.88
C HIS A 404 10.18 30.45 12.02
N GLU A 405 9.15 30.36 12.87
CA GLU A 405 9.12 29.48 14.03
C GLU A 405 8.20 28.25 13.85
N THR A 406 7.86 27.94 12.61
CA THR A 406 6.96 26.86 12.20
C THR A 406 7.73 25.64 11.68
N ILE A 407 7.10 24.46 11.74
CA ILE A 407 7.71 23.20 11.31
C ILE A 407 8.12 23.26 9.83
N ASP A 408 7.27 23.82 8.98
CA ASP A 408 7.53 23.93 7.53
C ASP A 408 8.71 24.87 7.20
N ALA A 409 8.76 26.03 7.85
CA ALA A 409 9.82 27.00 7.69
C ALA A 409 11.16 26.45 8.18
N SER A 410 11.19 25.83 9.37
CA SER A 410 12.39 25.21 9.93
C SER A 410 12.92 24.07 9.06
N TYR A 411 12.04 23.18 8.60
CA TYR A 411 12.40 22.09 7.69
C TYR A 411 13.04 22.63 6.41
N THR A 412 12.38 23.58 5.76
CA THR A 412 12.88 24.23 4.53
C THR A 412 14.23 24.92 4.77
N TRP A 413 14.37 25.59 5.92
CA TRP A 413 15.59 26.31 6.25
C TRP A 413 16.78 25.36 6.45
N TYR A 414 16.62 24.28 7.23
CA TYR A 414 17.71 23.32 7.46
C TYR A 414 18.16 22.60 6.18
N LEU A 415 17.21 22.24 5.31
CA LEU A 415 17.52 21.70 3.98
C LEU A 415 18.35 22.68 3.14
N ALA A 416 17.94 23.94 3.10
CA ALA A 416 18.67 24.98 2.37
C ALA A 416 20.09 25.23 2.91
N HIS A 417 20.39 24.76 4.13
CA HIS A 417 21.69 24.87 4.78
C HIS A 417 22.43 23.52 4.89
N GLY A 418 22.10 22.57 4.03
CA GLY A 418 22.88 21.34 3.84
C GLY A 418 22.61 20.22 4.83
N ILE A 419 21.49 20.28 5.58
CA ILE A 419 21.03 19.16 6.40
C ILE A 419 19.95 18.38 5.64
N ASP A 420 20.27 17.15 5.24
CA ASP A 420 19.35 16.28 4.53
C ASP A 420 18.13 15.92 5.39
N ALA A 421 16.97 15.75 4.74
CA ALA A 421 15.73 15.36 5.41
C ALA A 421 15.88 14.04 6.21
N GLU A 422 16.69 13.11 5.72
CA GLU A 422 17.02 11.83 6.36
C GLU A 422 17.88 11.96 7.62
N LYS A 423 18.39 13.17 7.93
CA LYS A 423 19.07 13.48 9.18
C LYS A 423 18.21 14.27 10.16
N LEU A 424 17.07 14.81 9.74
CA LEU A 424 16.21 15.61 10.60
C LEU A 424 15.21 14.75 11.39
N ILE A 425 15.09 15.04 12.67
CA ILE A 425 14.03 14.55 13.56
C ILE A 425 13.31 15.75 14.17
N ILE A 426 12.00 15.86 13.97
CA ILE A 426 11.21 16.97 14.55
C ILE A 426 10.72 16.58 15.93
N ILE A 427 11.10 17.33 16.97
CA ILE A 427 10.58 17.13 18.33
C ILE A 427 9.20 17.78 18.45
N LEU A 428 8.16 17.00 18.75
CA LEU A 428 6.79 17.46 19.00
C LEU A 428 6.42 17.31 20.49
N PRO A 429 5.74 18.32 21.08
CA PRO A 429 5.39 18.32 22.49
C PRO A 429 4.09 17.56 22.79
N TYR A 430 4.13 16.65 23.76
CA TYR A 430 2.95 16.12 24.48
C TYR A 430 2.65 16.97 25.71
N ARG A 431 2.84 18.28 25.58
CA ARG A 431 2.63 19.29 26.62
C ARG A 431 2.15 20.58 26.00
N GLY A 432 1.48 21.40 26.79
CA GLY A 432 1.07 22.74 26.38
C GLY A 432 1.95 23.85 26.95
N ALA A 433 1.88 25.02 26.32
CA ALA A 433 2.44 26.27 26.82
C ALA A 433 1.34 27.12 27.49
N LYS A 434 1.48 27.33 28.80
CA LYS A 434 0.59 28.19 29.59
C LYS A 434 1.05 29.65 29.50
N CYS A 435 0.20 30.49 28.98
CA CYS A 435 0.44 31.91 28.74
C CYS A 435 -0.57 32.72 29.55
N GLU A 436 -0.11 33.63 30.40
CA GLU A 436 -0.99 34.58 31.07
C GLU A 436 -1.58 35.54 30.02
N ILE A 437 -2.88 35.76 30.08
CA ILE A 437 -3.60 36.62 29.13
C ILE A 437 -4.38 37.70 29.87
N ASP A 438 -4.70 38.77 29.15
CA ASP A 438 -5.70 39.72 29.60
C ASP A 438 -7.12 39.11 29.55
N PRO A 439 -7.92 39.16 30.63
CA PRO A 439 -9.25 38.54 30.67
C PRO A 439 -10.27 39.19 29.71
N VAL A 440 -10.04 40.43 29.28
CA VAL A 440 -10.99 41.17 28.42
C VAL A 440 -10.53 41.15 26.97
N THR A 441 -9.25 41.43 26.73
CA THR A 441 -8.69 41.56 25.37
C THR A 441 -8.08 40.27 24.84
N PHE A 442 -7.88 39.25 25.68
CA PHE A 442 -7.22 37.97 25.37
C PHE A 442 -5.79 38.12 24.81
N VAL A 443 -5.15 39.27 25.06
CA VAL A 443 -3.79 39.53 24.63
C VAL A 443 -2.80 38.78 25.53
N PRO A 444 -1.83 38.01 24.98
CA PRO A 444 -0.77 37.37 25.76
C PRO A 444 0.12 38.37 26.49
N LYS A 445 0.30 38.15 27.80
CA LYS A 445 1.13 38.97 28.69
C LYS A 445 2.49 38.32 28.95
N ALA A 446 2.51 37.08 29.39
CA ALA A 446 3.73 36.39 29.82
C ALA A 446 3.61 34.87 29.71
N PHE A 447 4.71 34.21 29.36
CA PHE A 447 4.81 32.75 29.49
C PHE A 447 4.88 32.37 30.98
N SER A 448 4.00 31.46 31.42
CA SER A 448 3.86 31.05 32.82
C SER A 448 4.31 29.61 33.10
N GLY A 449 4.71 28.85 32.08
CA GLY A 449 5.21 27.49 32.23
C GLY A 449 4.56 26.48 31.27
N TYR A 450 4.90 25.21 31.44
CA TYR A 450 4.32 24.12 30.66
C TYR A 450 3.30 23.35 31.47
N LEU A 451 2.35 22.70 30.78
CA LEU A 451 1.41 21.76 31.38
C LEU A 451 1.47 20.42 30.63
N PRO A 452 1.61 19.28 31.32
CA PRO A 452 1.50 17.97 30.71
C PRO A 452 0.16 17.73 30.01
N PHE A 453 0.14 16.95 28.93
CA PHE A 453 -1.08 16.71 28.17
C PHE A 453 -2.19 16.07 29.00
N ASN A 454 -1.90 15.08 29.87
CA ASN A 454 -2.89 14.49 30.75
C ASN A 454 -3.57 15.51 31.69
N GLU A 455 -2.85 16.50 32.20
CA GLU A 455 -3.44 17.60 33.00
C GLU A 455 -4.34 18.48 32.13
N ILE A 456 -3.90 18.81 30.91
CA ILE A 456 -4.71 19.58 29.95
C ILE A 456 -5.97 18.80 29.56
N GLN A 457 -5.88 17.49 29.37
CA GLN A 457 -7.01 16.62 29.02
C GLN A 457 -8.07 16.61 30.13
N LEU A 458 -7.66 16.67 31.39
CA LEU A 458 -8.59 16.79 32.52
C LEU A 458 -9.29 18.16 32.58
N MET A 459 -8.63 19.22 32.11
CA MET A 459 -9.18 20.58 32.07
C MET A 459 -10.10 20.84 30.87
N THR A 460 -9.93 20.10 29.78
CA THR A 460 -10.47 20.46 28.46
C THR A 460 -11.93 20.12 28.23
N GLN A 461 -12.67 19.52 29.18
CA GLN A 461 -14.09 19.05 29.14
C GLN A 461 -15.05 19.78 28.14
N ASN A 462 -14.79 19.68 26.83
CA ASN A 462 -15.43 20.35 25.69
C ASN A 462 -15.18 21.87 25.46
N HIS A 463 -14.08 22.45 25.96
CA HIS A 463 -13.76 23.89 25.82
C HIS A 463 -12.55 24.20 24.91
N ALA A 464 -12.04 23.21 24.17
CA ALA A 464 -10.90 23.39 23.27
C ALA A 464 -11.28 24.22 22.02
N LEU A 465 -10.41 25.16 21.66
CA LEU A 465 -10.55 26.02 20.49
C LEU A 465 -9.40 25.76 19.51
N TYR A 466 -9.74 25.59 18.23
CA TYR A 466 -8.76 25.37 17.18
C TYR A 466 -8.27 26.68 16.57
N SER A 467 -6.95 26.86 16.54
CA SER A 467 -6.30 27.96 15.81
C SER A 467 -5.81 27.47 14.45
N ALA A 468 -6.54 27.79 13.38
CA ALA A 468 -6.12 27.47 12.02
C ALA A 468 -4.74 28.06 11.63
N PRO A 469 -4.39 29.32 11.99
CA PRO A 469 -3.09 29.88 11.64
C PRO A 469 -1.88 29.21 12.30
N ASN A 470 -2.07 28.58 13.46
CA ASN A 470 -0.99 27.90 14.18
C ASN A 470 -1.08 26.37 14.02
N GLU A 471 -2.19 25.85 13.50
CA GLU A 471 -2.53 24.43 13.52
C GLU A 471 -2.33 23.78 14.90
N SER A 472 -2.85 24.43 15.93
CA SER A 472 -2.81 23.96 17.32
C SER A 472 -4.11 24.28 18.05
N GLN A 473 -4.37 23.55 19.12
CA GLN A 473 -5.49 23.81 20.02
C GLN A 473 -5.09 24.81 21.10
N TYR A 474 -6.09 25.46 21.69
CA TYR A 474 -5.91 26.18 22.93
C TYR A 474 -7.16 26.15 23.80
N ILE A 475 -6.96 26.33 25.11
CA ILE A 475 -8.03 26.63 26.07
C ILE A 475 -7.75 27.95 26.76
N ASP A 476 -8.80 28.73 26.99
CA ASP A 476 -8.76 29.91 27.85
C ASP A 476 -9.45 29.58 29.16
N THR A 477 -8.75 29.75 30.27
CA THR A 477 -9.26 29.39 31.60
C THR A 477 -8.86 30.42 32.65
N VAL A 478 -9.71 30.59 33.65
CA VAL A 478 -9.43 31.40 34.83
C VAL A 478 -9.04 30.46 35.97
N PHE A 479 -7.82 30.60 36.48
CA PHE A 479 -7.36 29.80 37.61
C PHE A 479 -7.80 30.44 38.94
N HIS A 480 -7.77 29.66 40.02
CA HIS A 480 -8.21 30.07 41.37
C HIS A 480 -7.53 31.34 41.91
N ASN A 481 -6.37 31.73 41.35
CA ASN A 481 -5.67 32.97 41.69
C ASN A 481 -6.26 34.22 41.00
N GLY A 482 -7.41 34.11 40.33
CA GLY A 482 -8.06 35.21 39.61
C GLY A 482 -7.37 35.61 38.31
N ARG A 483 -6.32 34.90 37.89
CA ARG A 483 -5.62 35.17 36.63
C ARG A 483 -6.19 34.33 35.49
N SER A 484 -6.22 34.92 34.32
CA SER A 484 -6.63 34.25 33.09
C SER A 484 -5.42 33.74 32.31
N TYR A 485 -5.53 32.53 31.79
CA TYR A 485 -4.47 31.88 31.04
C TYR A 485 -5.01 31.27 29.75
N ARG A 486 -4.22 31.41 28.68
CA ARG A 486 -4.34 30.60 27.47
C ARG A 486 -3.34 29.46 27.54
N ILE A 487 -3.79 28.23 27.36
CA ILE A 487 -2.93 27.06 27.26
C ILE A 487 -2.96 26.59 25.82
N TRP A 488 -1.85 26.79 25.10
CA TRP A 488 -1.66 26.24 23.75
C TRP A 488 -1.20 24.79 23.85
N TYR A 489 -1.79 23.89 23.08
CA TYR A 489 -1.39 22.48 23.07
C TYR A 489 -1.74 21.82 21.73
N ASP A 490 -1.35 20.56 21.59
CA ASP A 490 -1.75 19.73 20.47
C ASP A 490 -2.54 18.51 20.96
N ASP A 491 -3.62 18.21 20.23
CA ASP A 491 -4.45 17.02 20.42
C ASP A 491 -4.14 15.99 19.31
N GLU A 492 -4.89 14.89 19.25
CA GLU A 492 -4.74 13.88 18.21
C GLU A 492 -4.95 14.45 16.79
N VAL A 493 -5.83 15.43 16.62
CA VAL A 493 -6.16 15.99 15.31
C VAL A 493 -5.04 16.90 14.81
N THR A 494 -4.50 17.76 15.67
CA THR A 494 -3.40 18.67 15.27
C THR A 494 -2.08 17.92 15.14
N LEU A 495 -1.79 16.94 16.02
CA LEU A 495 -0.64 16.06 15.84
C LEU A 495 -0.74 15.22 14.58
N SER A 496 -1.92 14.68 14.25
CA SER A 496 -2.16 13.94 12.99
C SER A 496 -1.67 14.72 11.77
N LYS A 497 -2.00 16.02 11.68
CA LYS A 497 -1.56 16.87 10.55
C LYS A 497 -0.05 17.04 10.50
N LYS A 498 0.59 17.20 11.65
CA LYS A 498 2.05 17.34 11.77
C LYS A 498 2.74 16.02 11.42
N TYR A 499 2.19 14.89 11.83
CA TYR A 499 2.64 13.55 11.46
C TYR A 499 2.54 13.33 9.95
N ASP A 500 1.43 13.72 9.33
CA ASP A 500 1.26 13.64 7.87
C ASP A 500 2.28 14.50 7.13
N TYR A 501 2.58 15.70 7.63
CA TYR A 501 3.63 16.56 7.07
C TYR A 501 5.01 15.89 7.14
N ILE A 502 5.39 15.35 8.29
CA ILE A 502 6.69 14.69 8.49
C ILE A 502 6.85 13.50 7.55
N LEU A 503 5.81 12.66 7.45
CA LEU A 503 5.81 11.49 6.57
C LEU A 503 5.84 11.87 5.09
N LYS A 504 5.12 12.93 4.69
CA LYS A 504 5.09 13.41 3.29
C LYS A 504 6.42 14.00 2.85
N ASN A 505 7.17 14.60 3.76
CA ASN A 505 8.44 15.27 3.48
C ASN A 505 9.68 14.38 3.70
N ASN A 506 9.49 13.06 3.89
CA ASN A 506 10.56 12.08 4.10
C ASN A 506 11.55 12.50 5.21
N VAL A 507 11.05 13.18 6.25
CA VAL A 507 11.84 13.48 7.45
C VAL A 507 12.17 12.15 8.12
N ALA A 508 13.40 12.00 8.62
CA ALA A 508 13.90 10.74 9.16
C ALA A 508 13.03 10.16 10.29
N GLY A 509 12.34 11.04 11.04
CA GLY A 509 11.50 10.63 12.14
C GLY A 509 10.98 11.77 13.00
N ILE A 510 10.44 11.39 14.15
CA ILE A 510 9.88 12.30 15.15
C ILE A 510 10.46 12.04 16.55
N GLY A 511 10.52 13.09 17.35
CA GLY A 511 10.79 13.04 18.78
C GLY A 511 9.55 13.41 19.58
N ILE A 512 9.06 12.55 20.47
CA ILE A 512 7.91 12.85 21.33
C ILE A 512 8.38 13.34 22.69
N TYR A 513 7.91 14.51 23.10
CA TYR A 513 8.39 15.21 24.29
C TYR A 513 7.23 15.65 25.22
N TYR A 514 6.85 14.93 26.26
CA TYR A 514 7.43 13.67 26.74
C TYR A 514 6.45 12.53 26.69
N ILE A 515 6.99 11.32 26.53
CA ILE A 515 6.20 10.12 26.32
C ILE A 515 5.34 9.70 27.53
N ASN A 516 5.71 10.14 28.73
CA ASN A 516 4.96 9.89 29.97
C ASN A 516 3.83 10.92 30.23
N TYR A 517 3.63 11.91 29.36
CA TYR A 517 2.59 12.93 29.55
C TYR A 517 1.21 12.54 28.98
N ASP A 518 1.12 11.41 28.27
CA ASP A 518 -0.13 10.83 27.73
C ASP A 518 -0.46 9.46 28.37
N ASP A 519 0.26 9.05 29.42
CA ASP A 519 0.14 7.69 29.99
C ASP A 519 -1.27 7.34 30.51
N SER A 520 -2.03 8.32 30.98
CA SER A 520 -3.37 8.11 31.55
C SER A 520 -4.45 7.88 30.50
N PHE A 521 -4.27 8.42 29.28
CA PHE A 521 -5.30 8.42 28.24
C PHE A 521 -4.89 7.61 27.01
N ALA A 522 -3.59 7.59 26.69
CA ALA A 522 -2.98 6.94 25.53
C ALA A 522 -3.50 7.44 24.17
N VAL A 523 -4.25 8.55 24.12
CA VAL A 523 -4.91 9.03 22.89
C VAL A 523 -3.91 9.58 21.88
N LEU A 524 -2.85 10.24 22.35
CA LEU A 524 -1.79 10.76 21.48
C LEU A 524 -0.87 9.61 21.00
N ASN A 525 -0.60 8.64 21.87
CA ASN A 525 0.12 7.42 21.51
C ASN A 525 -0.65 6.58 20.49
N ASP A 526 -1.96 6.48 20.61
CA ASP A 526 -2.81 5.79 19.62
C ASP A 526 -2.78 6.50 18.27
N GLU A 527 -2.78 7.84 18.24
CA GLU A 527 -2.61 8.59 16.99
C GLU A 527 -1.23 8.35 16.36
N LEU A 528 -0.17 8.36 17.19
CA LEU A 528 1.18 8.06 16.76
C LEU A 528 1.27 6.66 16.12
N MET A 529 0.71 5.65 16.79
CA MET A 529 0.64 4.28 16.28
C MET A 529 -0.16 4.19 14.98
N TYR A 530 -1.29 4.88 14.91
CA TYR A 530 -2.15 4.91 13.73
C TYR A 530 -1.40 5.46 12.50
N LYS A 531 -0.60 6.51 12.66
CA LYS A 531 0.08 7.17 11.53
C LYS A 531 1.35 6.44 11.09
N PHE A 532 2.22 6.09 12.03
CA PHE A 532 3.58 5.63 11.74
C PHE A 532 3.69 4.11 11.62
N THR A 533 2.88 3.35 12.37
CA THR A 533 3.06 1.91 12.45
C THR A 533 2.27 1.17 11.36
N TYR A 534 2.89 0.15 10.80
CA TYR A 534 2.28 -0.76 9.85
C TYR A 534 2.72 -2.21 10.11
N VAL A 535 1.91 -3.14 9.61
CA VAL A 535 2.21 -4.57 9.70
C VAL A 535 3.11 -4.94 8.52
N ASP A 536 4.33 -5.36 8.84
CA ASP A 536 5.25 -5.94 7.88
C ASP A 536 5.09 -7.46 7.84
N THR A 537 5.00 -8.01 6.64
CA THR A 537 4.80 -9.44 6.41
C THR A 537 6.10 -10.02 5.88
N THR A 538 6.83 -10.74 6.74
CA THR A 538 8.02 -11.46 6.32
C THR A 538 7.65 -12.88 5.96
N TYR A 539 7.67 -13.22 4.68
CA TYR A 539 7.47 -14.59 4.25
C TYR A 539 8.68 -15.41 4.70
N LEU A 540 8.42 -16.46 5.47
CA LEU A 540 9.45 -17.44 5.77
C LEU A 540 9.80 -18.12 4.46
N LYS A 541 11.10 -18.19 4.14
CA LYS A 541 11.62 -18.95 3.01
C LYS A 541 11.04 -20.36 3.13
N ALA A 542 10.11 -20.72 2.25
CA ALA A 542 9.44 -22.00 2.35
C ALA A 542 10.52 -23.10 2.25
N PRO A 543 10.49 -24.15 3.09
CA PRO A 543 11.00 -25.43 2.60
C PRO A 543 10.28 -25.72 1.27
N PRO A 544 10.96 -26.30 0.27
CA PRO A 544 10.43 -26.44 -1.08
C PRO A 544 9.03 -27.04 -1.02
N VAL A 545 8.08 -26.33 -1.62
CA VAL A 545 6.68 -26.74 -1.72
C VAL A 545 6.64 -28.08 -2.45
N ILE A 546 6.53 -29.17 -1.71
CA ILE A 546 6.06 -30.45 -2.25
C ILE A 546 4.54 -30.32 -2.34
N LEU A 547 4.04 -29.87 -3.49
CA LEU A 547 2.77 -30.36 -4.00
C LEU A 547 2.82 -30.38 -5.53
N SER A 548 3.28 -31.53 -6.03
CA SER A 548 2.66 -32.13 -7.20
C SER A 548 1.26 -32.58 -6.76
N ALA A 549 0.21 -31.83 -7.11
CA ALA A 549 -1.04 -32.53 -7.42
C ALA A 549 -0.68 -33.53 -8.52
N LYS A 550 -0.86 -34.83 -8.30
CA LYS A 550 -0.57 -35.85 -9.32
C LYS A 550 -1.58 -35.61 -10.43
N ILE A 551 -1.18 -34.82 -11.42
CA ILE A 551 -1.99 -34.46 -12.59
C ILE A 551 -2.52 -35.75 -13.19
N SER A 552 -3.83 -35.81 -13.49
CA SER A 552 -4.41 -37.00 -14.12
C SER A 552 -3.66 -37.31 -15.42
N PHE A 553 -3.53 -38.58 -15.80
CA PHE A 553 -2.87 -38.97 -17.04
C PHE A 553 -3.40 -38.17 -18.24
N PHE A 554 -4.73 -38.02 -18.35
CA PHE A 554 -5.36 -37.26 -19.44
C PHE A 554 -5.11 -35.76 -19.36
N GLU A 555 -4.99 -35.20 -18.16
CA GLU A 555 -4.65 -33.79 -17.98
C GLU A 555 -3.19 -33.53 -18.35
N LYS A 556 -2.28 -34.46 -17.98
CA LYS A 556 -0.87 -34.42 -18.37
C LYS A 556 -0.77 -34.46 -19.89
N VAL A 557 -1.46 -35.41 -20.54
CA VAL A 557 -1.52 -35.53 -22.00
C VAL A 557 -2.08 -34.26 -22.65
N LYS A 558 -3.21 -33.73 -22.18
CA LYS A 558 -3.81 -32.50 -22.73
C LYS A 558 -2.86 -31.30 -22.66
N ARG A 559 -2.11 -31.17 -21.57
CA ARG A 559 -1.13 -30.08 -21.37
C ARG A 559 0.09 -30.26 -22.28
N HIS A 560 0.62 -31.48 -22.43
CA HIS A 560 1.68 -31.77 -23.41
C HIS A 560 1.21 -31.45 -24.83
N ILE A 561 0.01 -31.90 -25.23
CA ILE A 561 -0.58 -31.60 -26.54
C ILE A 561 -0.70 -30.08 -26.76
N THR A 562 -1.09 -29.31 -25.73
CA THR A 562 -1.21 -27.86 -25.86
C THR A 562 0.16 -27.20 -26.10
N LEU A 563 1.19 -27.63 -25.38
CA LEU A 563 2.55 -27.12 -25.58
C LEU A 563 3.14 -27.54 -26.94
N TRP A 564 2.94 -28.80 -27.33
CA TRP A 564 3.38 -29.31 -28.62
C TRP A 564 2.68 -28.63 -29.78
N ASN A 565 1.37 -28.39 -29.66
CA ASN A 565 0.61 -27.66 -30.68
C ASN A 565 1.11 -26.22 -30.83
N PHE A 566 1.53 -25.56 -29.74
CA PHE A 566 2.17 -24.25 -29.84
C PHE A 566 3.45 -24.30 -30.70
N ILE A 567 4.32 -25.28 -30.47
CA ILE A 567 5.57 -25.46 -31.23
C ILE A 567 5.28 -25.74 -32.71
N LEU A 568 4.34 -26.64 -32.99
CA LEU A 568 3.93 -26.99 -34.35
C LEU A 568 3.30 -25.81 -35.11
N GLN A 569 2.56 -24.93 -34.43
CA GLN A 569 1.96 -23.75 -35.05
C GLN A 569 2.96 -22.60 -35.25
N ASN A 570 4.08 -22.61 -34.52
CA ASN A 570 5.05 -21.51 -34.49
C ASN A 570 6.50 -22.03 -34.68
N PRO A 571 6.83 -22.65 -35.83
CA PRO A 571 8.13 -23.30 -36.06
C PRO A 571 9.33 -22.34 -36.00
N CYS A 572 9.13 -21.04 -36.20
CA CYS A 572 10.19 -20.03 -36.13
C CYS A 572 10.31 -19.35 -34.76
N THR A 573 9.50 -19.75 -33.78
CA THR A 573 9.62 -19.22 -32.41
C THR A 573 10.65 -20.00 -31.62
N THR A 574 11.46 -19.28 -30.84
CA THR A 574 12.53 -19.86 -30.01
C THR A 574 12.17 -19.91 -28.52
N CYS A 575 10.98 -19.42 -28.17
CA CYS A 575 10.42 -19.43 -26.82
C CYS A 575 8.90 -19.21 -26.86
N PHE A 576 8.21 -19.45 -25.73
CA PHE A 576 6.75 -19.34 -25.63
C PHE A 576 6.17 -17.91 -25.55
N GLU A 577 7.00 -16.86 -25.40
CA GLU A 577 6.52 -15.53 -24.99
C GLU A 577 6.28 -14.52 -26.13
N SER A 578 6.81 -14.76 -27.35
CA SER A 578 6.96 -13.70 -28.35
C SER A 578 5.76 -13.39 -29.28
N THR A 579 4.66 -14.16 -29.26
CA THR A 579 3.62 -14.03 -30.31
C THR A 579 2.16 -14.19 -29.86
N LEU A 580 1.87 -14.32 -28.56
CA LEU A 580 0.53 -14.65 -28.05
C LEU A 580 -0.15 -13.52 -27.24
N SER A 581 -1.49 -13.55 -27.20
CA SER A 581 -2.31 -12.71 -26.32
C SER A 581 -1.95 -12.95 -24.85
N THR A 582 -2.16 -11.96 -23.97
CA THR A 582 -1.86 -12.07 -22.52
C THR A 582 -2.55 -13.26 -21.85
N ALA A 583 -3.74 -13.65 -22.35
CA ALA A 583 -4.48 -14.81 -21.84
C ALA A 583 -3.83 -16.15 -22.21
N ASP A 584 -3.36 -16.32 -23.45
CA ASP A 584 -2.73 -17.57 -23.90
C ASP A 584 -1.35 -17.77 -23.29
N ASN A 585 -0.59 -16.68 -23.11
CA ASN A 585 0.69 -16.68 -22.38
C ASN A 585 0.51 -17.11 -20.92
N SER A 586 -0.55 -16.65 -20.25
CA SER A 586 -0.84 -17.06 -18.86
C SER A 586 -1.13 -18.57 -18.75
N LYS A 587 -1.77 -19.15 -19.77
CA LYS A 587 -2.15 -20.57 -19.82
C LYS A 587 -0.95 -21.47 -20.08
N ILE A 588 -0.06 -21.09 -21.01
CA ILE A 588 1.17 -21.84 -21.30
C ILE A 588 2.11 -21.82 -20.09
N ASN A 589 2.30 -20.66 -19.45
CA ASN A 589 3.12 -20.53 -18.25
C ASN A 589 2.55 -21.35 -17.07
N SER A 590 1.22 -21.38 -16.89
CA SER A 590 0.55 -22.28 -15.95
C SER A 590 0.88 -23.74 -16.27
N TYR A 591 0.76 -24.20 -17.51
CA TYR A 591 1.03 -25.60 -17.88
C TYR A 591 2.50 -26.00 -17.71
N LEU A 592 3.44 -25.15 -18.11
CA LEU A 592 4.87 -25.37 -17.89
C LEU A 592 5.21 -25.49 -16.39
N SER A 593 4.60 -24.64 -15.56
CA SER A 593 4.79 -24.69 -14.11
C SER A 593 4.19 -25.93 -13.47
N GLU A 594 2.98 -26.33 -13.87
CA GLU A 594 2.27 -27.47 -13.32
C GLU A 594 2.91 -28.80 -13.73
N MET A 595 3.37 -28.91 -14.97
CA MET A 595 4.10 -30.08 -15.46
C MET A 595 5.55 -30.14 -14.98
N LYS A 596 5.98 -29.17 -14.18
CA LYS A 596 7.33 -29.10 -13.61
C LYS A 596 8.44 -29.08 -14.66
N VAL A 597 8.15 -28.58 -15.87
CA VAL A 597 9.11 -28.57 -16.99
C VAL A 597 10.37 -27.81 -16.60
N TYR A 598 10.23 -26.66 -15.92
CA TYR A 598 11.37 -25.90 -15.41
C TYR A 598 12.27 -26.68 -14.44
N SER A 599 11.71 -27.58 -13.61
CA SER A 599 12.55 -28.38 -12.71
C SER A 599 13.20 -29.56 -13.41
N LEU A 600 12.51 -30.19 -14.38
CA LEU A 600 13.07 -31.28 -15.18
C LEU A 600 14.25 -30.80 -16.03
N VAL A 601 14.11 -29.63 -16.68
CA VAL A 601 15.20 -28.98 -17.43
C VAL A 601 16.38 -28.65 -16.53
N LYS A 602 16.09 -28.22 -15.30
CA LYS A 602 17.13 -27.93 -14.32
C LYS A 602 17.87 -29.19 -13.89
N GLU A 603 17.15 -30.28 -13.62
CA GLU A 603 17.74 -31.58 -13.26
C GLU A 603 18.62 -32.12 -14.41
N GLU A 604 18.14 -32.08 -15.64
CA GLU A 604 18.91 -32.49 -16.83
C GLU A 604 20.16 -31.62 -17.04
N LYS A 605 20.05 -30.30 -16.80
CA LYS A 605 21.20 -29.38 -16.87
C LYS A 605 22.23 -29.68 -15.77
N GLU A 606 21.78 -29.96 -14.55
CA GLU A 606 22.66 -30.33 -13.43
C GLU A 606 23.35 -31.69 -13.66
N GLU A 607 22.67 -32.63 -14.32
CA GLU A 607 23.25 -33.92 -14.72
C GLU A 607 24.29 -33.75 -15.85
N ASN A 608 23.97 -33.00 -16.90
CA ASN A 608 24.90 -32.75 -18.01
C ASN A 608 26.16 -31.97 -17.58
N VAL A 609 26.04 -31.05 -16.61
CA VAL A 609 27.19 -30.33 -16.03
C VAL A 609 28.10 -31.27 -15.24
N LYS A 610 27.54 -32.22 -14.48
CA LYS A 610 28.33 -33.25 -13.77
C LYS A 610 29.13 -34.13 -14.73
N ILE A 611 28.57 -34.42 -15.91
CA ILE A 611 29.20 -35.26 -16.94
C ILE A 611 30.28 -34.50 -17.72
N SER A 612 30.10 -33.20 -17.96
CA SER A 612 31.01 -32.41 -18.81
C SER A 612 32.31 -31.95 -18.13
N GLY A 613 32.50 -32.15 -16.82
CA GLY A 613 33.78 -31.95 -16.11
C GLY A 613 34.38 -30.53 -16.16
N ASN A 614 33.67 -29.53 -16.69
CA ASN A 614 34.20 -28.19 -16.92
C ASN A 614 33.76 -27.24 -15.79
N ASP A 615 34.44 -27.37 -14.65
CA ASP A 615 34.19 -26.59 -13.44
C ASP A 615 34.94 -25.25 -13.50
N LYS A 616 34.43 -24.29 -14.27
CA LYS A 616 34.78 -22.87 -14.11
C LYS A 616 33.55 -21.99 -14.19
N GLY A 617 32.98 -21.76 -13.01
CA GLY A 617 32.36 -20.49 -12.62
C GLY A 617 31.38 -19.87 -13.61
N VAL A 618 30.15 -20.38 -13.68
CA VAL A 618 29.02 -19.59 -14.18
C VAL A 618 27.90 -19.62 -13.14
N LYS A 619 27.84 -18.53 -12.37
CA LYS A 619 26.69 -18.17 -11.53
C LYS A 619 25.50 -17.83 -12.43
N THR A 620 24.69 -18.81 -12.80
CA THR A 620 23.30 -18.58 -13.22
C THR A 620 22.48 -19.86 -13.04
N ASN A 621 21.89 -20.03 -11.85
CA ASN A 621 20.89 -21.06 -11.56
C ASN A 621 19.52 -20.80 -12.25
N SER A 622 19.48 -19.88 -13.21
CA SER A 622 18.28 -19.52 -13.96
C SER A 622 18.17 -20.41 -15.20
N VAL A 623 17.10 -21.21 -15.24
CA VAL A 623 16.65 -21.89 -16.46
C VAL A 623 16.12 -20.81 -17.41
N THR A 624 16.67 -20.76 -18.62
CA THR A 624 16.24 -19.81 -19.66
C THR A 624 14.99 -20.31 -20.36
N PHE A 625 14.15 -19.40 -20.86
CA PHE A 625 12.95 -19.78 -21.63
C PHE A 625 13.28 -20.60 -22.88
N LYS A 626 14.46 -20.37 -23.48
CA LYS A 626 14.98 -21.14 -24.62
C LYS A 626 15.27 -22.60 -24.24
N GLU A 627 15.87 -22.84 -23.07
CA GLU A 627 16.13 -24.20 -22.58
C GLU A 627 14.83 -24.98 -22.31
N VAL A 628 13.81 -24.30 -21.78
CA VAL A 628 12.47 -24.90 -21.59
C VAL A 628 11.81 -25.24 -22.91
N PHE A 629 11.90 -24.34 -23.89
CA PHE A 629 11.37 -24.58 -25.22
C PHE A 629 12.07 -25.77 -25.89
N ASN A 630 13.40 -25.82 -25.84
CA ASN A 630 14.20 -26.92 -26.40
C ASN A 630 13.87 -28.26 -25.75
N TYR A 631 13.65 -28.29 -24.44
CA TYR A 631 13.24 -29.51 -23.74
C TYR A 631 11.88 -30.03 -24.21
N VAL A 632 10.89 -29.15 -24.30
CA VAL A 632 9.55 -29.53 -24.78
C VAL A 632 9.60 -29.93 -26.26
N ASN A 633 10.45 -29.29 -27.07
CA ASN A 633 10.70 -29.69 -28.45
C ASN A 633 11.40 -31.06 -28.54
N ALA A 634 12.34 -31.35 -27.65
CA ALA A 634 13.00 -32.65 -27.57
C ALA A 634 12.02 -33.76 -27.14
N GLU A 635 11.13 -33.49 -26.18
CA GLU A 635 10.05 -34.42 -25.81
C GLU A 635 9.09 -34.67 -26.98
N LEU A 636 8.71 -33.61 -27.71
CA LEU A 636 7.91 -33.72 -28.91
C LEU A 636 8.62 -34.58 -29.97
N ASN A 637 9.89 -34.30 -30.23
CA ASN A 637 10.73 -35.05 -31.16
C ASN A 637 10.86 -36.53 -30.79
N ALA A 638 11.09 -36.81 -29.50
CA ALA A 638 11.18 -38.17 -28.99
C ALA A 638 9.82 -38.88 -29.15
N PHE A 639 8.72 -38.23 -28.76
CA PHE A 639 7.37 -38.78 -28.92
C PHE A 639 7.06 -39.09 -30.40
N LEU A 640 7.33 -38.14 -31.30
CA LEU A 640 7.13 -38.30 -32.74
C LEU A 640 8.03 -39.41 -33.32
N LYS A 641 9.27 -39.54 -32.87
CA LYS A 641 10.17 -40.63 -33.26
C LYS A 641 9.62 -41.99 -32.84
N TYR A 642 9.24 -42.15 -31.57
CA TYR A 642 8.74 -43.42 -31.04
C TYR A 642 7.41 -43.80 -31.67
N ILE A 643 6.48 -42.85 -31.82
CA ILE A 643 5.18 -43.16 -32.42
C ILE A 643 5.33 -43.51 -33.91
N THR A 644 6.25 -42.85 -34.63
CA THR A 644 6.59 -43.20 -36.02
C THR A 644 7.16 -44.61 -36.09
N LEU A 645 8.09 -44.98 -35.19
CA LEU A 645 8.65 -46.32 -35.13
C LEU A 645 7.58 -47.37 -34.78
N ILE A 646 6.67 -47.06 -33.86
CA ILE A 646 5.54 -47.93 -33.52
C ILE A 646 4.65 -48.13 -34.74
N PHE A 647 4.26 -47.07 -35.45
CA PHE A 647 3.47 -47.21 -36.67
C PHE A 647 4.20 -47.98 -37.77
N LEU A 648 5.52 -47.83 -37.90
CA LEU A 648 6.33 -48.62 -38.83
C LEU A 648 6.29 -50.10 -38.48
N ILE A 649 6.52 -50.45 -37.22
CA ILE A 649 6.51 -51.85 -36.74
C ILE A 649 5.11 -52.45 -36.88
N ILE A 650 4.06 -51.74 -36.45
CA ILE A 650 2.69 -52.22 -36.58
C ILE A 650 2.33 -52.36 -38.06
N SER A 651 2.73 -51.42 -38.93
CA SER A 651 2.52 -51.54 -40.37
C SER A 651 3.22 -52.76 -40.94
N ALA A 652 4.46 -53.06 -40.52
CA ALA A 652 5.19 -54.25 -40.94
C ALA A 652 4.52 -55.54 -40.47
N VAL A 653 4.06 -55.61 -39.22
CA VAL A 653 3.33 -56.76 -38.66
C VAL A 653 2.00 -56.96 -39.37
N VAL A 654 1.23 -55.89 -39.59
CA VAL A 654 -0.05 -55.96 -40.31
C VAL A 654 0.19 -56.30 -41.78
N THR A 655 1.29 -55.86 -42.38
CA THR A 655 1.69 -56.27 -43.74
C THR A 655 1.99 -57.77 -43.77
N ALA A 656 2.77 -58.28 -42.82
CA ALA A 656 3.05 -59.71 -42.72
C ALA A 656 1.77 -60.53 -42.48
N TYR A 657 0.87 -60.04 -41.63
CA TYR A 657 -0.45 -60.65 -41.40
C TYR A 657 -1.33 -60.60 -42.64
N PHE A 658 -1.28 -59.50 -43.40
CA PHE A 658 -2.02 -59.35 -44.65
C PHE A 658 -1.52 -60.31 -45.72
N ILE A 659 -0.20 -60.43 -45.88
CA ILE A 659 0.44 -61.40 -46.77
C ILE A 659 0.10 -62.83 -46.34
N TRP A 660 0.18 -63.12 -45.04
CA TRP A 660 -0.19 -64.43 -44.49
C TRP A 660 -1.68 -64.76 -44.73
N GLY A 661 -2.57 -63.80 -44.50
CA GLY A 661 -4.01 -63.95 -44.70
C GLY A 661 -4.37 -64.21 -46.16
N ILE A 662 -3.71 -63.52 -47.09
CA ILE A 662 -3.84 -63.80 -48.53
C ILE A 662 -3.32 -65.20 -48.85
N LYS A 663 -2.17 -65.60 -48.31
CA LYS A 663 -1.55 -66.89 -48.60
C LYS A 663 -2.38 -68.08 -48.10
N TYR A 664 -3.03 -67.95 -46.94
CA TYR A 664 -3.73 -69.07 -46.28
C TYR A 664 -5.21 -69.16 -46.64
N TYR A 665 -5.90 -68.03 -46.74
CA TYR A 665 -7.36 -67.97 -46.97
C TYR A 665 -7.75 -67.52 -48.38
N ALA A 666 -6.78 -67.12 -49.22
CA ALA A 666 -6.95 -66.71 -50.61
C ALA A 666 -8.18 -65.78 -50.82
N GLY A 667 -9.13 -66.19 -51.67
CA GLY A 667 -10.32 -65.40 -52.02
C GLY A 667 -11.40 -65.31 -50.95
N GLU A 668 -11.39 -66.20 -49.95
CA GLU A 668 -12.47 -66.32 -48.95
C GLU A 668 -12.21 -65.49 -47.67
N TRP A 669 -11.10 -64.74 -47.64
CA TRP A 669 -10.74 -63.95 -46.48
C TRP A 669 -11.68 -62.75 -46.27
N GLN A 670 -12.71 -62.93 -45.43
CA GLN A 670 -13.72 -61.91 -45.13
C GLN A 670 -13.11 -60.61 -44.59
N HIS A 671 -11.97 -60.69 -43.89
CA HIS A 671 -11.29 -59.52 -43.33
C HIS A 671 -10.32 -58.84 -44.28
N LYS A 672 -10.11 -59.33 -45.53
CA LYS A 672 -9.14 -58.76 -46.49
C LYS A 672 -9.30 -57.25 -46.68
N LYS A 673 -10.52 -56.79 -46.96
CA LYS A 673 -10.80 -55.35 -47.16
C LYS A 673 -10.63 -54.54 -45.88
N LEU A 674 -10.90 -55.15 -44.72
CA LEU A 674 -10.76 -54.52 -43.42
C LEU A 674 -9.28 -54.35 -43.06
N VAL A 675 -8.47 -55.40 -43.23
CA VAL A 675 -7.04 -55.37 -42.93
C VAL A 675 -6.28 -54.49 -43.93
N ALA A 676 -6.65 -54.51 -45.21
CA ALA A 676 -6.12 -53.55 -46.20
C ALA A 676 -6.43 -52.10 -45.81
N GLY A 677 -7.66 -51.83 -45.34
CA GLY A 677 -8.04 -50.50 -44.83
C GLY A 677 -7.27 -50.10 -43.59
N ILE A 678 -7.04 -51.03 -42.65
CA ILE A 678 -6.21 -50.80 -41.46
C ILE A 678 -4.77 -50.53 -41.87
N LEU A 679 -4.21 -51.32 -42.78
CA LEU A 679 -2.84 -51.15 -43.27
C LEU A 679 -2.66 -49.78 -43.95
N PHE A 680 -3.61 -49.38 -44.80
CA PHE A 680 -3.59 -48.05 -45.40
C PHE A 680 -3.65 -46.93 -44.35
N GLY A 681 -4.51 -47.09 -43.33
CA GLY A 681 -4.58 -46.16 -42.20
C GLY A 681 -3.26 -46.07 -41.43
N LEU A 682 -2.63 -47.21 -41.15
CA LEU A 682 -1.35 -47.28 -40.44
C LEU A 682 -0.19 -46.68 -41.24
N ILE A 683 -0.14 -46.93 -42.55
CA ILE A 683 0.86 -46.33 -43.45
C ILE A 683 0.63 -44.82 -43.53
N SER A 684 -0.62 -44.36 -43.63
CA SER A 684 -0.94 -42.93 -43.63
C SER A 684 -0.52 -42.25 -42.32
N LEU A 685 -0.75 -42.90 -41.17
CA LEU A 685 -0.28 -42.41 -39.87
C LEU A 685 1.25 -42.44 -39.78
N PHE A 686 1.91 -43.49 -40.28
CA PHE A 686 3.38 -43.55 -40.36
C PHE A 686 3.93 -42.38 -41.18
N VAL A 687 3.38 -42.11 -42.36
CA VAL A 687 3.78 -40.98 -43.21
C VAL A 687 3.51 -39.65 -42.52
N LEU A 688 2.36 -39.51 -41.85
CA LEU A 688 1.98 -38.30 -41.13
C LEU A 688 2.94 -38.01 -39.97
N PHE A 689 3.12 -38.95 -39.06
CA PHE A 689 3.99 -38.82 -37.90
C PHE A 689 5.45 -38.75 -38.30
N GLY A 690 5.87 -39.49 -39.32
CA GLY A 690 7.23 -39.44 -39.87
C GLY A 690 7.54 -38.10 -40.50
N SER A 691 6.62 -37.53 -41.28
CA SER A 691 6.78 -36.19 -41.85
C SER A 691 6.80 -35.11 -40.77
N THR A 692 5.96 -35.26 -39.73
CA THR A 692 5.94 -34.35 -38.58
C THR A 692 7.24 -34.45 -37.77
N PHE A 693 7.76 -35.67 -37.56
CA PHE A 693 9.07 -35.90 -36.94
C PHE A 693 10.18 -35.23 -37.73
N CYS A 694 10.18 -35.37 -39.06
CA CYS A 694 11.16 -34.71 -39.92
C CYS A 694 11.08 -33.17 -39.82
N PHE A 695 9.88 -32.62 -39.61
CA PHE A 695 9.64 -31.19 -39.45
C PHE A 695 10.08 -30.65 -38.08
N THR A 696 9.95 -31.44 -37.02
CA THR A 696 10.35 -31.00 -35.67
C THR A 696 11.83 -31.30 -35.38
N SER A 697 12.47 -32.16 -36.16
CA SER A 697 13.83 -32.61 -35.91
C SER A 697 14.89 -31.60 -36.32
N ASP A 698 15.75 -31.25 -35.37
CA ASP A 698 16.94 -30.40 -35.59
C ASP A 698 18.02 -31.09 -36.44
N LEU A 699 17.87 -32.39 -36.72
CA LEU A 699 18.85 -33.20 -37.47
C LEU A 699 18.69 -33.07 -38.99
N ILE A 700 17.58 -32.49 -39.48
CA ILE A 700 17.29 -32.37 -40.91
C ILE A 700 17.38 -30.88 -41.30
N PRO A 701 18.49 -30.43 -41.93
CA PRO A 701 18.83 -29.02 -42.11
C PRO A 701 17.85 -28.16 -42.93
N ILE A 702 16.80 -28.76 -43.52
CA ILE A 702 15.87 -28.10 -44.44
C ILE A 702 14.45 -27.97 -43.85
N PHE A 703 14.12 -28.78 -42.83
CA PHE A 703 12.74 -28.91 -42.34
C PHE A 703 12.55 -28.59 -40.84
N GLY A 704 13.62 -28.54 -40.05
CA GLY A 704 13.58 -28.45 -38.59
C GLY A 704 13.18 -27.08 -37.99
N VAL A 705 12.55 -27.12 -36.81
CA VAL A 705 12.32 -25.97 -35.91
C VAL A 705 13.67 -25.48 -35.36
N SER A 706 14.20 -24.36 -35.88
CA SER A 706 15.61 -23.94 -35.69
C SER A 706 15.95 -23.32 -34.32
N ALA A 707 15.55 -23.92 -33.21
CA ALA A 707 15.92 -23.39 -31.89
C ALA A 707 17.44 -23.53 -31.59
N ALA A 708 18.11 -24.49 -32.23
CA ALA A 708 19.54 -24.76 -32.04
C ALA A 708 20.47 -23.67 -32.63
N THR A 709 20.06 -22.93 -33.67
CA THR A 709 20.90 -21.97 -34.40
C THR A 709 20.72 -20.51 -34.00
N ALA A 710 19.69 -20.18 -33.21
CA ALA A 710 19.45 -18.81 -32.78
C ALA A 710 20.55 -18.28 -31.84
N ARG A 711 21.35 -17.32 -32.32
CA ARG A 711 22.46 -16.68 -31.57
C ARG A 711 22.01 -15.64 -30.54
N SER A 712 20.71 -15.33 -30.45
CA SER A 712 20.18 -14.35 -29.49
C SER A 712 19.79 -15.02 -28.17
N PRO A 713 20.18 -14.45 -27.01
CA PRO A 713 19.72 -14.88 -25.69
C PRO A 713 18.25 -14.47 -25.39
N GLY A 714 17.64 -13.64 -26.24
CA GLY A 714 16.26 -13.18 -26.10
C GLY A 714 15.25 -13.98 -26.92
N CYS A 715 13.97 -13.85 -26.56
CA CYS A 715 12.81 -14.38 -27.27
C CYS A 715 12.61 -13.69 -28.62
N VAL A 716 13.29 -14.16 -29.66
CA VAL A 716 13.22 -13.58 -31.02
C VAL A 716 12.81 -14.66 -32.01
N THR A 717 11.91 -14.33 -32.93
CA THR A 717 11.60 -15.18 -34.10
C THR A 717 12.82 -15.22 -35.01
N ASP A 718 13.30 -16.41 -35.38
CA ASP A 718 14.46 -16.56 -36.25
C ASP A 718 14.18 -15.87 -37.61
N PRO A 719 14.92 -14.79 -37.96
CA PRO A 719 14.66 -14.02 -39.17
C PRO A 719 14.91 -14.82 -40.46
N ASP A 720 15.71 -15.88 -40.39
CA ASP A 720 16.05 -16.73 -41.54
C ASP A 720 15.13 -17.96 -41.65
N CYS A 721 14.15 -18.10 -40.76
CA CYS A 721 13.24 -19.24 -40.71
C CYS A 721 12.01 -19.05 -41.61
N ILE A 722 11.74 -20.04 -42.47
CA ILE A 722 10.53 -20.10 -43.29
C ILE A 722 9.36 -20.52 -42.40
N ASN A 723 8.55 -19.55 -41.98
CA ASN A 723 7.39 -19.80 -41.13
C ASN A 723 6.25 -20.44 -41.94
N MET A 724 6.27 -21.76 -42.09
CA MET A 724 5.13 -22.52 -42.60
C MET A 724 4.40 -23.19 -41.42
N PRO A 725 3.19 -22.71 -41.06
CA PRO A 725 2.41 -23.33 -39.98
C PRO A 725 2.16 -24.82 -40.27
N PHE A 726 2.23 -25.66 -39.24
CA PHE A 726 1.99 -27.11 -39.38
C PHE A 726 0.65 -27.43 -40.07
N ASN A 727 -0.39 -26.61 -39.87
CA ASN A 727 -1.67 -26.80 -40.56
C ASN A 727 -1.54 -26.73 -42.09
N THR A 728 -0.70 -25.82 -42.60
CA THR A 728 -0.42 -25.69 -44.04
C THR A 728 0.33 -26.92 -44.54
N LEU A 729 1.34 -27.38 -43.79
CA LEU A 729 2.08 -28.61 -44.11
C LEU A 729 1.17 -29.84 -44.10
N LEU A 730 0.31 -29.96 -43.09
CA LEU A 730 -0.65 -31.04 -42.95
C LEU A 730 -1.60 -31.09 -44.15
N ILE A 731 -2.10 -29.93 -44.59
CA ILE A 731 -2.93 -29.81 -45.78
C ILE A 731 -2.16 -30.30 -47.02
N ILE A 732 -0.90 -29.89 -47.19
CA ILE A 732 -0.06 -30.34 -48.31
C ILE A 732 0.12 -31.87 -48.28
N ILE A 733 0.40 -32.47 -47.12
CA ILE A 733 0.58 -33.91 -46.96
C ILE A 733 -0.72 -34.66 -47.27
N VAL A 734 -1.84 -34.21 -46.71
CA VAL A 734 -3.15 -34.84 -46.93
C VAL A 734 -3.55 -34.74 -48.40
N ILE A 735 -3.36 -33.58 -49.03
CA ILE A 735 -3.57 -33.39 -50.46
C ILE A 735 -2.65 -34.33 -51.26
N SER A 736 -1.38 -34.46 -50.90
CA SER A 736 -0.43 -35.34 -51.59
C SER A 736 -0.81 -36.81 -51.49
N VAL A 737 -1.25 -37.27 -50.31
CA VAL A 737 -1.75 -38.65 -50.12
C VAL A 737 -3.04 -38.87 -50.91
N ALA A 738 -3.96 -37.89 -50.90
CA ALA A 738 -5.21 -37.96 -51.66
C ALA A 738 -4.95 -37.98 -53.17
N ILE A 739 -4.07 -37.12 -53.68
CA ILE A 739 -3.64 -37.10 -55.08
C ILE A 739 -2.95 -38.41 -55.44
N GLY A 740 -2.01 -38.89 -54.61
CA GLY A 740 -1.35 -40.18 -54.81
C GLY A 740 -2.35 -41.34 -54.88
N PHE A 741 -3.36 -41.33 -54.03
CA PHE A 741 -4.45 -42.31 -54.07
C PHE A 741 -5.29 -42.18 -55.36
N LEU A 742 -5.65 -40.97 -55.77
CA LEU A 742 -6.39 -40.74 -57.00
C LEU A 742 -5.59 -41.20 -58.23
N ILE A 743 -4.30 -40.86 -58.30
CA ILE A 743 -3.40 -41.33 -59.35
C ILE A 743 -3.32 -42.86 -59.34
N PHE A 744 -3.13 -43.47 -58.17
CA PHE A 744 -3.05 -44.93 -58.07
C PHE A 744 -4.36 -45.59 -58.52
N ASN A 745 -5.51 -45.10 -58.08
CA ASN A 745 -6.80 -45.74 -58.31
C ASN A 745 -7.39 -45.48 -59.71
N TYR A 746 -7.12 -44.31 -60.30
CA TYR A 746 -7.71 -43.90 -61.58
C TYR A 746 -6.73 -43.89 -62.76
N LEU A 747 -5.43 -43.74 -62.53
CA LEU A 747 -4.42 -43.87 -63.58
C LEU A 747 -3.77 -45.26 -63.56
N ILE A 748 -3.24 -45.69 -62.42
CA ILE A 748 -2.40 -46.90 -62.35
C ILE A 748 -3.26 -48.19 -62.35
N THR A 749 -4.28 -48.27 -61.50
CA THR A 749 -5.09 -49.49 -61.32
C THR A 749 -5.80 -49.94 -62.60
N PRO A 750 -6.35 -49.05 -63.46
CA PRO A 750 -6.95 -49.47 -64.73
C PRO A 750 -5.93 -49.97 -65.77
N LEU A 751 -4.64 -49.59 -65.64
CA LEU A 751 -3.56 -50.06 -66.51
C LEU A 751 -3.07 -51.48 -66.12
N ILE A 752 -3.43 -51.95 -64.92
CA ILE A 752 -3.10 -53.30 -64.44
C ILE A 752 -4.19 -54.27 -64.91
N LYS A 753 -3.86 -55.18 -65.84
CA LYS A 753 -4.79 -56.23 -66.30
C LYS A 753 -5.04 -57.22 -65.17
N LYS A 754 -6.22 -57.86 -65.18
CA LYS A 754 -6.66 -58.81 -64.12
C LYS A 754 -5.72 -60.01 -63.91
N ASP A 755 -4.89 -60.32 -64.91
CA ASP A 755 -3.95 -61.45 -64.87
C ASP A 755 -2.56 -61.05 -64.33
N ASP A 756 -2.33 -59.76 -64.02
CA ASP A 756 -1.07 -59.21 -63.51
C ASP A 756 -1.13 -58.84 -62.01
N LEU A 757 -2.16 -59.26 -61.28
CA LEU A 757 -2.17 -59.23 -59.81
C LEU A 757 -1.80 -60.62 -59.28
N PRO A 758 -0.75 -60.75 -58.44
CA PRO A 758 -0.40 -62.02 -57.81
C PRO A 758 -1.48 -62.52 -56.83
#